data_AF-A0A228Q2K5-F1
#
_entry.id   AF-A0A228Q2K5-F1
#
_cell.length_a   1.000
_cell.length_b   1.000
_cell.length_c   1.000
_cell.angle_alpha   90.00
_cell.angle_beta   90.00
_cell.angle_gamma   90.00
#
_symmetry.space_group_name_H-M   'P 1'
#
loop_
_entity.id
_entity.type
_entity.pdbx_description
1 polymer ?
#
loop_
_entity_poly.entity_id
_entity_poly.type
_entity_poly.pdbx_seq_one_letter_code
_entity_poly.pdbx_strand_id
1 'polypeptide(L)'
;MSSSAVVYSPDKHHTVRDFEASDAYKQFRQEMSATLDHLKEFAAKHVPYEAEDIKTCVDRFQDRLFNLERNYYSDARVAFYAEGKRAFDLLHRLLQNDDIELSLRTSAMRNVAGELGVCGPGLITKLITEVNRLCNTNGGLLSASWQLKHDIIEQCITDYVRKHRTYRPGNEVHEVSAFKNYGAERLGISAPSDPFAPRDVKPEQLEACIKLVEDYVSPSRLALVMAERYQQIYVDRLSDETEIARDQLTRGVEYDNDVIVETANRIVRELASTYGADTVKESSASILEFDDAGDNPVIRVPTDPALLARDILRAQHEAGLVDASYKEGELILGWNEPGTGLKVEIRHNDELLVWATVGGQVEPLTVAHLAQFPKRELEKLQAQQPKLTAALRCAVIDHAPAEALMNLPPQWLALESCAPFLSKLNDEQAIAYLKANSSDLTLGQQRKFATVVAGQQRLPLLDHVGSWCAGASTAQFAMANWLREALSDGNAQAVTLIGPRLLHGVANTTYDSLSPEQVLYNLLSANGRSSSLYSAMAAGYDKAVQAFLDIVLRAGAAKQLSATDLANLLSAKSKNDASGLDRARKNGHVDVVNTYLQAVMNAYWDKLISPEQCVELGVDAAHLAQVSKRELETLQAKQPELTAALGRAVLERESAEALMNFPLQWLPPESCPLFLSRLNDEQAKGYFETWRSDLTVAQNVEFMKAVRAQHRPPNLLEFFVKGPPGGFVRKGVVARQREVE
;
A
#
# COMPACT_ATOMS: atom_id res chain seq x y z
N MET A 1 -21.38 40.00 -15.35
CA MET A 1 -20.79 38.97 -16.22
C MET A 1 -19.39 39.43 -16.58
N SER A 2 -18.36 39.07 -15.81
CA SER A 2 -16.99 39.38 -16.19
C SER A 2 -16.43 38.15 -16.90
N SER A 3 -16.18 38.28 -18.20
CA SER A 3 -15.50 37.28 -19.02
C SER A 3 -14.10 37.03 -18.44
N SER A 4 -13.58 35.81 -18.57
CA SER A 4 -12.13 35.54 -18.43
C SER A 4 -11.37 36.59 -19.25
N ALA A 5 -10.30 37.16 -18.66
CA ALA A 5 -9.50 38.19 -19.30
C ALA A 5 -8.98 37.67 -20.65
N VAL A 6 -9.26 38.42 -21.71
CA VAL A 6 -8.90 37.95 -23.05
C VAL A 6 -7.39 38.07 -23.20
N VAL A 7 -6.73 36.96 -23.55
CA VAL A 7 -5.29 36.91 -23.84
C VAL A 7 -5.05 36.14 -25.13
N TYR A 8 -3.96 36.47 -25.81
CA TYR A 8 -3.49 35.68 -26.94
C TYR A 8 -3.09 34.27 -26.49
N SER A 9 -3.38 33.29 -27.35
CA SER A 9 -3.03 31.88 -27.17
C SER A 9 -2.82 31.27 -28.55
N PRO A 10 -1.68 30.61 -28.82
CA PRO A 10 -1.42 29.95 -30.09
C PRO A 10 -2.45 28.87 -30.44
N ASP A 11 -2.95 28.14 -29.45
CA ASP A 11 -3.93 27.06 -29.68
C ASP A 11 -5.28 27.58 -30.14
N LYS A 12 -5.72 28.70 -29.57
CA LYS A 12 -7.02 29.30 -29.87
C LYS A 12 -7.00 30.19 -31.11
N HIS A 13 -5.89 30.89 -31.33
CA HIS A 13 -5.82 31.95 -32.32
C HIS A 13 -4.84 31.67 -33.46
N HIS A 14 -4.05 30.61 -33.38
CA HIS A 14 -2.98 30.26 -34.34
C HIS A 14 -1.88 31.32 -34.42
N THR A 15 -2.13 32.48 -35.05
CA THR A 15 -1.14 33.56 -35.20
C THR A 15 -1.60 34.86 -34.51
N VAL A 16 -0.64 35.74 -34.21
CA VAL A 16 -0.95 37.07 -33.65
C VAL A 16 -1.82 37.90 -34.59
N ARG A 17 -1.63 37.77 -35.90
CA ARG A 17 -2.44 38.49 -36.89
C ARG A 17 -3.90 38.02 -36.88
N ASP A 18 -4.12 36.72 -36.71
CA ASP A 18 -5.46 36.15 -36.59
C ASP A 18 -6.14 36.63 -35.31
N PHE A 19 -5.39 36.73 -34.20
CA PHE A 19 -5.88 37.36 -32.98
C PHE A 19 -6.23 38.82 -33.21
N GLU A 20 -5.34 39.64 -33.77
CA GLU A 20 -5.56 41.07 -34.05
C GLU A 20 -6.78 41.35 -34.96
N ALA A 21 -7.12 40.39 -35.83
CA ALA A 21 -8.31 40.45 -36.69
C ALA A 21 -9.61 39.96 -36.00
N SER A 22 -9.50 39.28 -34.86
CA SER A 22 -10.63 38.66 -34.16
C SER A 22 -11.41 39.64 -33.27
N ASP A 23 -12.65 39.27 -32.92
CA ASP A 23 -13.43 40.01 -31.92
C ASP A 23 -12.80 39.93 -30.52
N ALA A 24 -12.03 38.87 -30.23
CA ALA A 24 -11.29 38.73 -28.99
C ALA A 24 -10.25 39.86 -28.82
N TYR A 25 -9.60 40.31 -29.89
CA TYR A 25 -8.65 41.43 -29.79
C TYR A 25 -9.33 42.77 -29.49
N LYS A 26 -10.58 42.99 -29.94
CA LYS A 26 -11.34 44.19 -29.57
C LYS A 26 -11.59 44.22 -28.06
N GLN A 27 -11.97 43.08 -27.50
CA GLN A 27 -12.17 42.92 -26.06
C GLN A 27 -10.85 43.07 -25.29
N PHE A 28 -9.78 42.43 -25.74
CA PHE A 28 -8.42 42.61 -25.20
C PHE A 28 -8.01 44.08 -25.13
N ARG A 29 -8.20 44.82 -26.23
CA ARG A 29 -7.85 46.25 -26.31
C ARG A 29 -8.64 47.09 -25.31
N GLN A 30 -9.92 46.79 -25.12
CA GLN A 30 -10.76 47.45 -24.12
C GLN A 30 -10.27 47.15 -22.70
N GLU A 31 -10.11 45.88 -22.35
CA GLU A 31 -9.65 45.44 -21.02
C GLU A 31 -8.25 45.99 -20.69
N MET A 32 -7.33 45.94 -21.64
CA MET A 32 -5.98 46.46 -21.47
C MET A 32 -5.97 47.98 -21.35
N SER A 33 -6.79 48.70 -22.13
CA SER A 33 -6.91 50.17 -22.00
C SER A 33 -7.46 50.55 -20.63
N ALA A 34 -8.50 49.87 -20.15
CA ALA A 34 -9.03 50.10 -18.81
C ALA A 34 -7.99 49.85 -17.71
N THR A 35 -7.19 48.79 -17.84
CA THR A 35 -6.10 48.48 -16.90
C THR A 35 -5.05 49.60 -16.87
N LEU A 36 -4.67 50.12 -18.04
CA LEU A 36 -3.72 51.23 -18.16
C LEU A 36 -4.32 52.56 -17.63
N ASP A 37 -5.61 52.80 -17.82
CA ASP A 37 -6.29 53.99 -17.30
C ASP A 37 -6.31 53.97 -15.76
N HIS A 38 -6.52 52.81 -15.14
CA HIS A 38 -6.40 52.68 -13.68
C HIS A 38 -4.98 52.98 -13.17
N LEU A 39 -3.92 52.68 -13.93
CA LEU A 39 -2.56 53.11 -13.56
C LEU A 39 -2.46 54.65 -13.54
N LYS A 40 -3.07 55.33 -14.52
CA LYS A 40 -3.10 56.81 -14.57
C LYS A 40 -3.87 57.38 -13.39
N GLU A 41 -5.02 56.80 -13.07
CA GLU A 41 -5.85 57.21 -11.92
C GLU A 41 -5.13 57.01 -10.59
N PHE A 42 -4.47 55.86 -10.41
CA PHE A 42 -3.67 55.58 -9.23
C PHE A 42 -2.52 56.60 -9.09
N ALA A 43 -1.84 56.94 -10.19
CA ALA A 43 -0.80 57.95 -10.20
C ALA A 43 -1.33 59.35 -9.84
N ALA A 44 -2.45 59.76 -10.44
CA ALA A 44 -3.09 61.03 -10.12
C ALA A 44 -3.48 61.15 -8.64
N LYS A 45 -3.93 60.05 -8.04
CA LYS A 45 -4.35 60.00 -6.64
C LYS A 45 -3.18 60.00 -5.65
N HIS A 46 -2.11 59.26 -5.93
CA HIS A 46 -1.08 58.94 -4.94
C HIS A 46 0.29 59.56 -5.22
N VAL A 47 0.58 60.02 -6.44
CA VAL A 47 1.83 60.72 -6.81
C VAL A 47 1.56 61.93 -7.75
N PRO A 48 0.75 62.91 -7.32
CA PRO A 48 0.21 63.96 -8.19
C PRO A 48 1.28 64.80 -8.91
N TYR A 49 2.48 64.94 -8.33
CA TYR A 49 3.59 65.68 -8.94
C TYR A 49 4.21 64.98 -10.15
N GLU A 50 4.09 63.65 -10.26
CA GLU A 50 4.63 62.84 -11.35
C GLU A 50 3.51 62.31 -12.28
N ALA A 51 2.24 62.58 -11.94
CA ALA A 51 1.08 61.98 -12.60
C ALA A 51 1.02 62.31 -14.10
N GLU A 52 1.39 63.53 -14.51
CA GLU A 52 1.34 63.92 -15.92
C GLU A 52 2.45 63.25 -16.75
N ASP A 53 3.64 63.05 -16.16
CA ASP A 53 4.74 62.32 -16.80
C ASP A 53 4.39 60.84 -16.97
N ILE A 54 3.84 60.23 -15.90
CA ILE A 54 3.36 58.84 -15.93
C ILE A 54 2.27 58.67 -16.97
N LYS A 55 1.27 59.56 -16.99
CA LYS A 55 0.20 59.57 -17.99
C LYS A 55 0.77 59.66 -19.41
N THR A 56 1.72 60.54 -19.64
CA THR A 56 2.39 60.67 -20.95
C THR A 56 3.11 59.37 -21.36
N CYS A 57 3.77 58.69 -20.43
CA CYS A 57 4.40 57.39 -20.68
C CYS A 57 3.37 56.30 -21.01
N VAL A 58 2.29 56.21 -20.24
CA VAL A 58 1.22 55.23 -20.45
C VAL A 58 0.52 55.46 -21.79
N ASP A 59 0.16 56.70 -22.11
CA ASP A 59 -0.49 57.05 -23.38
C ASP A 59 0.41 56.71 -24.58
N ARG A 60 1.72 56.97 -24.46
CA ARG A 60 2.70 56.60 -25.49
C ARG A 60 2.83 55.09 -25.67
N PHE A 61 2.86 54.34 -24.57
CA PHE A 61 2.87 52.88 -24.62
C PHE A 61 1.60 52.34 -25.27
N GLN A 62 0.44 52.88 -24.90
CA GLN A 62 -0.86 52.51 -25.43
C GLN A 62 -0.95 52.76 -26.95
N ASP A 63 -0.47 53.91 -27.44
CA ASP A 63 -0.35 54.18 -28.89
C ASP A 63 0.56 53.16 -29.57
N ARG A 64 1.75 52.90 -29.03
CA ARG A 64 2.70 51.94 -29.61
C ARG A 64 2.18 50.51 -29.64
N LEU A 65 1.43 50.09 -28.63
CA LEU A 65 0.87 48.74 -28.52
C LEU A 65 -0.28 48.53 -29.51
N PHE A 66 -1.17 49.52 -29.64
CA PHE A 66 -2.40 49.37 -30.43
C PHE A 66 -2.34 49.93 -31.86
N ASN A 67 -1.31 50.71 -32.20
CA ASN A 67 -1.10 51.20 -33.56
C ASN A 67 -0.45 50.12 -34.44
N LEU A 68 -1.29 49.26 -35.00
CA LEU A 68 -0.88 48.12 -35.83
C LEU A 68 -0.17 48.54 -37.12
N GLU A 69 -0.44 49.73 -37.65
CA GLU A 69 0.23 50.26 -38.86
C GLU A 69 1.70 50.58 -38.61
N ARG A 70 2.02 51.14 -37.43
CA ARG A 70 3.40 51.44 -37.02
C ARG A 70 4.17 50.20 -36.58
N ASN A 71 3.46 49.16 -36.12
CA ASN A 71 4.01 47.87 -35.70
C ASN A 71 5.26 47.99 -34.82
N TYR A 72 5.22 48.89 -33.83
CA TYR A 72 6.42 49.30 -33.08
C TYR A 72 7.13 48.14 -32.37
N TYR A 73 6.37 47.20 -31.82
CA TYR A 73 6.91 46.05 -31.09
C TYR A 73 7.13 44.80 -31.96
N SER A 74 6.81 44.84 -33.25
CA SER A 74 7.00 43.71 -34.18
C SER A 74 6.49 42.39 -33.57
N ASP A 75 7.34 41.35 -33.51
CA ASP A 75 6.99 40.03 -32.99
C ASP A 75 6.90 39.97 -31.46
N ALA A 76 7.46 40.96 -30.74
CA ALA A 76 7.38 41.03 -29.28
C ALA A 76 5.95 41.33 -28.78
N ARG A 77 4.99 41.64 -29.67
CA ARG A 77 3.57 41.81 -29.33
C ARG A 77 2.94 40.52 -28.79
N VAL A 78 3.43 39.36 -29.21
CA VAL A 78 3.02 38.05 -28.64
C VAL A 78 3.08 38.09 -27.13
N ALA A 79 4.23 38.52 -26.59
CA ALA A 79 4.50 38.54 -25.17
C ALA A 79 3.60 39.56 -24.45
N PHE A 80 3.28 40.70 -25.07
CA PHE A 80 2.35 41.67 -24.49
C PHE A 80 0.89 41.19 -24.47
N TYR A 81 0.45 40.49 -25.50
CA TYR A 81 -0.93 39.99 -25.60
C TYR A 81 -1.20 38.79 -24.69
N ALA A 82 -0.15 38.13 -24.22
CA ALA A 82 -0.22 37.04 -23.26
C ALA A 82 0.29 37.47 -21.87
N GLU A 83 1.58 37.30 -21.61
CA GLU A 83 2.20 37.51 -20.29
C GLU A 83 2.11 38.97 -19.83
N GLY A 84 2.36 39.92 -20.72
CA GLY A 84 2.28 41.35 -20.42
C GLY A 84 0.90 41.74 -19.89
N LYS A 85 -0.17 41.28 -20.55
CA LYS A 85 -1.55 41.52 -20.10
C LYS A 85 -1.81 40.94 -18.72
N ARG A 86 -1.44 39.68 -18.47
CA ARG A 86 -1.60 39.04 -17.15
C ARG A 86 -0.85 39.80 -16.06
N ALA A 87 0.37 40.25 -16.36
CA ALA A 87 1.20 40.98 -15.42
C ALA A 87 0.65 42.39 -15.16
N PHE A 88 0.08 43.07 -16.16
CA PHE A 88 -0.61 44.35 -15.97
C PHE A 88 -1.90 44.19 -15.15
N ASP A 89 -2.69 43.16 -15.42
CA ASP A 89 -3.91 42.87 -14.65
C ASP A 89 -3.59 42.55 -13.19
N LEU A 90 -2.50 41.81 -12.95
CA LEU A 90 -2.03 41.53 -11.59
C LEU A 90 -1.47 42.79 -10.93
N LEU A 91 -0.65 43.58 -11.63
CA LEU A 91 -0.16 44.86 -11.10
C LEU A 91 -1.33 45.76 -10.72
N HIS A 92 -2.33 45.91 -11.58
CA HIS A 92 -3.52 46.71 -11.32
C HIS A 92 -4.22 46.27 -10.02
N ARG A 93 -4.44 44.97 -9.83
CA ARG A 93 -5.02 44.42 -8.59
C ARG A 93 -4.13 44.66 -7.37
N LEU A 94 -2.82 44.46 -7.50
CA LEU A 94 -1.86 44.72 -6.40
C LEU A 94 -1.81 46.21 -6.01
N LEU A 95 -1.95 47.12 -6.97
CA LEU A 95 -2.03 48.56 -6.68
C LEU A 95 -3.33 48.92 -5.93
N GLN A 96 -4.41 48.17 -6.12
CA GLN A 96 -5.66 48.34 -5.38
C GLN A 96 -5.67 47.66 -4.01
N ASN A 97 -4.70 46.79 -3.71
CA ASN A 97 -4.64 46.08 -2.44
C ASN A 97 -4.10 47.01 -1.33
N ASP A 98 -4.98 47.37 -0.40
CA ASP A 98 -4.64 48.27 0.72
C ASP A 98 -3.79 47.65 1.81
N ASP A 99 -3.66 46.32 1.85
CA ASP A 99 -2.72 45.62 2.74
C ASP A 99 -1.26 45.84 2.32
N ILE A 100 -1.02 46.25 1.06
CA ILE A 100 0.33 46.57 0.58
C ILE A 100 0.66 48.01 0.93
N GLU A 101 1.81 48.21 1.58
CA GLU A 101 2.28 49.54 1.97
C GLU A 101 2.25 50.50 0.77
N LEU A 102 1.61 51.66 0.94
CA LEU A 102 1.42 52.62 -0.14
C LEU A 102 2.75 53.05 -0.79
N SER A 103 3.84 53.10 -0.01
CA SER A 103 5.19 53.41 -0.50
C SER A 103 5.70 52.36 -1.51
N LEU A 104 5.41 51.07 -1.27
CA LEU A 104 5.75 49.97 -2.18
C LEU A 104 4.91 50.03 -3.45
N ARG A 105 3.59 50.21 -3.32
CA ARG A 105 2.67 50.34 -4.47
C ARG A 105 3.05 51.51 -5.37
N THR A 106 3.28 52.69 -4.80
CA THR A 106 3.71 53.88 -5.54
C THR A 106 5.08 53.70 -6.18
N SER A 107 6.04 53.06 -5.48
CA SER A 107 7.36 52.73 -6.02
C SER A 107 7.27 51.76 -7.21
N ALA A 108 6.47 50.70 -7.12
CA ALA A 108 6.30 49.72 -8.19
C ALA A 108 5.68 50.35 -9.43
N MET A 109 4.63 51.15 -9.26
CA MET A 109 4.01 51.89 -10.35
C MET A 109 5.02 52.85 -11.03
N ARG A 110 5.82 53.61 -10.26
CA ARG A 110 6.88 54.48 -10.81
C ARG A 110 7.90 53.69 -11.64
N ASN A 111 8.36 52.56 -11.10
CA ASN A 111 9.34 51.70 -11.74
C ASN A 111 8.81 51.13 -13.07
N VAL A 112 7.54 50.71 -13.11
CA VAL A 112 6.90 50.23 -14.34
C VAL A 112 6.71 51.38 -15.33
N ALA A 113 6.17 52.52 -14.88
CA ALA A 113 5.90 53.69 -15.72
C ALA A 113 7.17 54.23 -16.39
N GLY A 114 8.32 54.20 -15.70
CA GLY A 114 9.62 54.60 -16.24
C GLY A 114 10.10 53.74 -17.41
N GLU A 115 9.70 52.46 -17.46
CA GLU A 115 10.11 51.51 -18.51
C GLU A 115 9.11 51.41 -19.67
N LEU A 116 7.91 51.99 -19.56
CA LEU A 116 6.87 51.96 -20.61
C LEU A 116 7.33 52.58 -21.95
N GLY A 117 8.42 53.35 -21.94
CA GLY A 117 9.04 53.95 -23.12
C GLY A 117 10.15 53.12 -23.80
N VAL A 118 10.57 51.99 -23.21
CA VAL A 118 11.78 51.22 -23.55
C VAL A 118 11.45 50.00 -24.44
N CYS A 119 12.44 49.16 -24.76
CA CYS A 119 12.27 47.97 -25.59
C CYS A 119 11.31 46.94 -24.96
N GLY A 120 10.50 46.28 -25.80
CA GLY A 120 9.40 45.41 -25.36
C GLY A 120 9.79 44.32 -24.35
N PRO A 121 10.84 43.51 -24.61
CA PRO A 121 11.27 42.46 -23.68
C PRO A 121 11.69 42.99 -22.30
N GLY A 122 12.40 44.12 -22.26
CA GLY A 122 12.85 44.73 -21.00
C GLY A 122 11.68 45.20 -20.13
N LEU A 123 10.65 45.78 -20.74
CA LEU A 123 9.43 46.20 -20.05
C LEU A 123 8.71 45.02 -19.39
N ILE A 124 8.52 43.90 -20.10
CA ILE A 124 7.82 42.73 -19.55
C ILE A 124 8.60 42.16 -18.36
N THR A 125 9.92 42.01 -18.49
CA THR A 125 10.77 41.57 -17.37
C THR A 125 10.65 42.51 -16.17
N LYS A 126 10.65 43.83 -16.39
CA LYS A 126 10.50 44.80 -15.29
C LYS A 126 9.13 44.70 -14.63
N LEU A 127 8.07 44.61 -15.43
CA LEU A 127 6.70 44.47 -14.95
C LEU A 127 6.56 43.25 -14.04
N ILE A 128 7.05 42.09 -14.49
CA ILE A 128 7.06 40.86 -13.70
C ILE A 128 7.91 41.04 -12.44
N THR A 129 9.06 41.71 -12.53
CA THR A 129 9.93 41.97 -11.38
C THR A 129 9.24 42.81 -10.31
N GLU A 130 8.54 43.88 -10.71
CA GLU A 130 7.83 44.75 -9.76
C GLU A 130 6.60 44.06 -9.17
N VAL A 131 5.86 43.29 -9.97
CA VAL A 131 4.79 42.41 -9.48
C VAL A 131 5.34 41.43 -8.44
N ASN A 132 6.43 40.74 -8.74
CA ASN A 132 7.08 39.80 -7.81
C ASN A 132 7.58 40.52 -6.55
N ARG A 133 8.11 41.73 -6.67
CA ARG A 133 8.54 42.54 -5.53
C ARG A 133 7.35 42.87 -4.63
N LEU A 134 6.23 43.30 -5.19
CA LEU A 134 5.01 43.57 -4.42
C LEU A 134 4.49 42.31 -3.73
N CYS A 135 4.52 41.16 -4.42
CA CYS A 135 4.15 39.88 -3.83
C CYS A 135 5.09 39.44 -2.69
N ASN A 136 6.41 39.67 -2.80
CA ASN A 136 7.40 39.16 -1.85
C ASN A 136 7.66 40.08 -0.66
N THR A 137 7.50 41.40 -0.82
CA THR A 137 7.92 42.37 0.20
C THR A 137 6.87 42.54 1.31
N ASN A 138 5.62 42.12 1.07
CA ASN A 138 4.51 42.44 1.95
C ASN A 138 4.24 41.40 3.05
N GLY A 139 5.00 40.29 3.12
CA GLY A 139 4.58 39.14 3.90
C GLY A 139 3.18 38.66 3.50
N GLY A 140 2.45 38.02 4.41
CA GLY A 140 1.04 37.72 4.21
C GLY A 140 0.72 36.70 3.10
N LEU A 141 -0.58 36.55 2.84
CA LEU A 141 -1.14 35.49 2.00
C LEU A 141 -0.52 35.45 0.60
N LEU A 142 -0.26 36.61 0.01
CA LEU A 142 0.32 36.73 -1.34
C LEU A 142 1.73 36.16 -1.40
N SER A 143 2.60 36.56 -0.46
CA SER A 143 3.98 36.09 -0.39
C SER A 143 4.03 34.58 -0.12
N ALA A 144 3.22 34.11 0.85
CA ALA A 144 3.16 32.70 1.20
C ALA A 144 2.65 31.83 0.04
N SER A 145 1.60 32.28 -0.66
CA SER A 145 1.04 31.57 -1.83
C SER A 145 2.06 31.49 -2.98
N TRP A 146 2.77 32.59 -3.25
CA TRP A 146 3.75 32.65 -4.32
C TRP A 146 4.96 31.76 -4.06
N GLN A 147 5.53 31.85 -2.84
CA GLN A 147 6.66 31.02 -2.44
C GLN A 147 6.28 29.53 -2.52
N LEU A 148 5.10 29.17 -2.02
CA LEU A 148 4.66 27.78 -2.08
C LEU A 148 4.45 27.27 -3.50
N LYS A 149 3.89 28.10 -4.40
CA LYS A 149 3.78 27.76 -5.82
C LYS A 149 5.17 27.45 -6.39
N HIS A 150 6.16 28.27 -6.07
CA HIS A 150 7.54 28.05 -6.52
C HIS A 150 8.11 26.73 -5.98
N ASP A 151 7.94 26.47 -4.68
CA ASP A 151 8.39 25.23 -4.01
C ASP A 151 7.79 23.98 -4.68
N ILE A 152 6.47 23.99 -4.94
CA ILE A 152 5.77 22.86 -5.57
C ILE A 152 6.30 22.62 -6.99
N ILE A 153 6.43 23.68 -7.80
CA ILE A 153 6.96 23.58 -9.17
C ILE A 153 8.37 22.98 -9.15
N GLU A 154 9.24 23.48 -8.29
CA GLU A 154 10.61 23.00 -8.17
C GLU A 154 10.66 21.53 -7.74
N GLN A 155 9.84 21.14 -6.76
CA GLN A 155 9.76 19.75 -6.31
C GLN A 155 9.27 18.82 -7.42
N CYS A 156 8.20 19.18 -8.14
CA CYS A 156 7.66 18.38 -9.24
C CYS A 156 8.70 18.18 -10.36
N ILE A 157 9.43 19.24 -10.74
CA ILE A 157 10.49 19.16 -11.75
C ILE A 157 11.63 18.27 -11.24
N THR A 158 12.04 18.43 -9.99
CA THR A 158 13.11 17.64 -9.36
C THR A 158 12.77 16.15 -9.36
N ASP A 159 11.55 15.79 -8.95
CA ASP A 159 11.11 14.40 -8.92
C ASP A 159 11.01 13.78 -10.32
N TYR A 160 10.56 14.57 -11.31
CA TYR A 160 10.59 14.14 -12.71
C TYR A 160 12.03 13.87 -13.18
N VAL A 161 12.95 14.80 -12.92
CA VAL A 161 14.37 14.66 -13.29
C VAL A 161 14.98 13.41 -12.64
N ARG A 162 14.78 13.20 -11.33
CA ARG A 162 15.24 11.99 -10.60
C ARG A 162 14.74 10.69 -11.22
N LYS A 163 13.50 10.68 -11.69
CA LYS A 163 12.88 9.47 -12.25
C LYS A 163 13.26 9.20 -13.71
N HIS A 164 13.51 10.25 -14.49
CA HIS A 164 13.59 10.15 -15.96
C HIS A 164 14.94 10.53 -16.57
N ARG A 165 15.87 11.07 -15.79
CA ARG A 165 17.22 11.45 -16.25
C ARG A 165 18.28 10.67 -15.50
N THR A 166 19.39 10.42 -16.18
CA THR A 166 20.62 9.91 -15.56
C THR A 166 21.64 11.02 -15.57
N TYR A 167 22.10 11.41 -14.39
CA TYR A 167 23.04 12.51 -14.20
C TYR A 167 23.98 12.20 -13.03
N ARG A 168 25.04 12.99 -12.86
CA ARG A 168 25.90 12.91 -11.68
C ARG A 168 25.22 13.65 -10.52
N PRO A 169 25.21 13.13 -9.27
CA PRO A 169 24.48 13.76 -8.16
C PRO A 169 24.72 15.27 -7.97
N GLY A 170 25.95 15.76 -8.23
CA GLY A 170 26.26 17.20 -8.17
C GLY A 170 25.68 18.07 -9.30
N ASN A 171 25.09 17.47 -10.32
CA ASN A 171 24.51 18.15 -11.48
C ASN A 171 22.97 18.23 -11.44
N GLU A 172 22.31 17.72 -10.39
CA GLU A 172 20.83 17.72 -10.28
C GLU A 172 20.25 19.12 -10.48
N VAL A 173 20.85 20.13 -9.83
CA VAL A 173 20.43 21.54 -9.94
C VAL A 173 20.51 22.06 -11.37
N HIS A 174 21.51 21.64 -12.15
CA HIS A 174 21.65 22.03 -13.54
C HIS A 174 20.63 21.35 -14.45
N GLU A 175 20.38 20.06 -14.23
CA GLU A 175 19.31 19.34 -14.91
C GLU A 175 17.97 20.02 -14.65
N VAL A 176 17.60 20.26 -13.39
CA VAL A 176 16.36 20.96 -13.00
C VAL A 176 16.27 22.35 -13.65
N SER A 177 17.38 23.10 -13.72
CA SER A 177 17.41 24.42 -14.35
C SER A 177 17.06 24.38 -15.84
N ALA A 178 17.44 23.33 -16.58
CA ALA A 178 17.03 23.19 -17.99
C ALA A 178 15.50 23.07 -18.15
N PHE A 179 14.85 22.28 -17.28
CA PHE A 179 13.40 22.12 -17.27
C PHE A 179 12.69 23.40 -16.80
N LYS A 180 13.18 24.04 -15.73
CA LYS A 180 12.66 25.34 -15.27
C LYS A 180 12.74 26.39 -16.36
N ASN A 181 13.86 26.46 -17.10
CA ASN A 181 14.04 27.40 -18.20
C ASN A 181 13.05 27.16 -19.35
N TYR A 182 12.80 25.91 -19.71
CA TYR A 182 11.83 25.58 -20.75
C TYR A 182 10.38 25.94 -20.33
N GLY A 183 10.03 25.72 -19.05
CA GLY A 183 8.68 26.00 -18.53
C GLY A 183 8.46 27.39 -17.96
N ALA A 184 9.48 28.24 -17.88
CA ALA A 184 9.46 29.48 -17.09
C ALA A 184 8.26 30.39 -17.40
N GLU A 185 8.06 30.69 -18.69
CA GLU A 185 6.95 31.53 -19.17
C GLU A 185 5.58 30.91 -18.88
N ARG A 186 5.42 29.61 -19.17
CA ARG A 186 4.15 28.88 -18.96
C ARG A 186 3.75 28.80 -17.49
N LEU A 187 4.73 28.58 -16.63
CA LEU A 187 4.53 28.41 -15.19
C LEU A 187 4.51 29.76 -14.45
N GLY A 188 4.86 30.86 -15.12
CA GLY A 188 4.97 32.19 -14.53
C GLY A 188 6.05 32.27 -13.46
N ILE A 189 7.21 31.65 -13.71
CA ILE A 189 8.39 31.71 -12.84
C ILE A 189 9.56 32.35 -13.59
N SER A 190 10.51 32.92 -12.85
CA SER A 190 11.72 33.45 -13.48
C SER A 190 12.61 32.32 -13.99
N ALA A 191 13.06 32.44 -15.25
CA ALA A 191 14.02 31.52 -15.85
C ALA A 191 15.39 31.65 -15.15
N PRO A 192 15.88 30.62 -14.43
CA PRO A 192 17.22 30.68 -13.83
C PRO A 192 18.32 30.79 -14.90
N SER A 193 19.19 31.80 -14.76
CA SER A 193 20.40 31.89 -15.57
C SER A 193 21.39 30.82 -15.10
N ASP A 194 21.46 29.71 -15.84
CA ASP A 194 22.39 28.61 -15.55
C ASP A 194 23.19 28.24 -16.82
N PRO A 195 24.49 28.60 -16.90
CA PRO A 195 25.32 28.28 -18.04
C PRO A 195 25.65 26.79 -18.16
N PHE A 196 25.43 26.01 -17.09
CA PHE A 196 25.71 24.57 -17.04
C PHE A 196 24.45 23.72 -17.30
N ALA A 197 23.29 24.35 -17.51
CA ALA A 197 22.07 23.65 -17.86
C ALA A 197 22.26 22.81 -19.15
N PRO A 198 21.94 21.51 -19.12
CA PRO A 198 22.12 20.63 -20.27
C PRO A 198 21.29 21.08 -21.48
N ARG A 199 21.91 21.06 -22.66
CA ARG A 199 21.26 21.39 -23.94
C ARG A 199 20.82 20.15 -24.73
N ASP A 200 21.18 18.97 -24.23
CA ASP A 200 20.87 17.66 -24.82
C ASP A 200 19.51 17.09 -24.36
N VAL A 201 18.76 17.81 -23.54
CA VAL A 201 17.42 17.38 -23.11
C VAL A 201 16.48 17.38 -24.31
N LYS A 202 15.84 16.25 -24.57
CA LYS A 202 14.90 16.11 -25.68
C LYS A 202 13.64 16.96 -25.43
N PRO A 203 13.12 17.68 -26.45
CA PRO A 203 11.91 18.49 -26.31
C PRO A 203 10.71 17.72 -25.74
N GLU A 204 10.56 16.44 -26.08
CA GLU A 204 9.44 15.62 -25.59
C GLU A 204 9.51 15.38 -24.08
N GLN A 205 10.72 15.29 -23.52
CA GLN A 205 10.91 15.15 -22.06
C GLN A 205 10.61 16.46 -21.34
N LEU A 206 11.07 17.58 -21.91
CA LEU A 206 10.78 18.92 -21.39
C LEU A 206 9.26 19.14 -21.37
N GLU A 207 8.58 18.88 -22.48
CA GLU A 207 7.13 19.04 -22.60
C GLU A 207 6.36 18.12 -21.65
N ALA A 208 6.75 16.85 -21.55
CA ALA A 208 6.10 15.90 -20.64
C ALA A 208 6.24 16.34 -19.16
N CYS A 209 7.38 16.91 -18.78
CA CYS A 209 7.57 17.46 -17.44
C CYS A 209 6.70 18.69 -17.20
N ILE A 210 6.69 19.67 -18.12
CA ILE A 210 5.90 20.90 -17.92
C ILE A 210 4.41 20.59 -17.88
N LYS A 211 3.93 19.70 -18.76
CA LYS A 211 2.53 19.25 -18.71
C LYS A 211 2.19 18.58 -17.38
N LEU A 212 3.08 17.74 -16.85
CA LEU A 212 2.89 17.14 -15.52
C LEU A 212 2.79 18.21 -14.42
N VAL A 213 3.60 19.26 -14.48
CA VAL A 213 3.55 20.37 -13.52
C VAL A 213 2.25 21.16 -13.67
N GLU A 214 1.83 21.50 -14.89
CA GLU A 214 0.58 22.22 -15.16
C GLU A 214 -0.66 21.42 -14.72
N ASP A 215 -0.67 20.11 -14.96
CA ASP A 215 -1.75 19.22 -14.53
C ASP A 215 -1.79 19.07 -12.99
N TYR A 216 -0.68 19.32 -12.30
CA TYR A 216 -0.55 19.16 -10.84
C TYR A 216 -0.80 20.45 -10.06
N VAL A 217 -0.31 21.59 -10.57
CA VAL A 217 -0.36 22.88 -9.88
C VAL A 217 -1.69 23.57 -10.16
N SER A 218 -2.68 23.34 -9.28
CA SER A 218 -3.97 24.05 -9.30
C SER A 218 -4.10 25.00 -8.09
N PRO A 219 -4.99 26.02 -8.17
CA PRO A 219 -5.30 26.89 -7.02
C PRO A 219 -5.73 26.09 -5.78
N SER A 220 -6.60 25.10 -5.94
CA SER A 220 -7.06 24.27 -4.83
C SER A 220 -5.96 23.42 -4.23
N ARG A 221 -5.04 22.89 -5.06
CA ARG A 221 -3.86 22.16 -4.58
C ARG A 221 -2.94 23.06 -3.77
N LEU A 222 -2.72 24.29 -4.25
CA LEU A 222 -1.93 25.28 -3.55
C LEU A 222 -2.56 25.59 -2.19
N ALA A 223 -3.86 25.88 -2.17
CA ALA A 223 -4.59 26.18 -0.95
C ALA A 223 -4.60 24.99 0.04
N LEU A 224 -4.70 23.75 -0.45
CA LEU A 224 -4.63 22.54 0.37
C LEU A 224 -3.27 22.38 1.05
N VAL A 225 -2.17 22.55 0.30
CA VAL A 225 -0.81 22.47 0.88
C VAL A 225 -0.56 23.64 1.85
N MET A 226 -1.12 24.83 1.58
CA MET A 226 -1.08 25.93 2.56
C MET A 226 -1.86 25.60 3.83
N ALA A 227 -3.04 24.99 3.70
CA ALA A 227 -3.86 24.57 4.82
C ALA A 227 -3.17 23.50 5.67
N GLU A 228 -2.54 22.51 5.05
CA GLU A 228 -1.72 21.50 5.75
C GLU A 228 -0.59 22.16 6.54
N ARG A 229 0.14 23.10 5.93
CA ARG A 229 1.21 23.85 6.63
C ARG A 229 0.66 24.70 7.77
N TYR A 230 -0.45 25.40 7.55
CA TYR A 230 -1.12 26.21 8.58
C TYR A 230 -1.55 25.33 9.75
N GLN A 231 -2.29 24.25 9.47
CA GLN A 231 -2.81 23.33 10.48
C GLN A 231 -1.67 22.68 11.27
N GLN A 232 -0.57 22.30 10.61
CA GLN A 232 0.61 21.75 11.27
C GLN A 232 1.19 22.74 12.29
N ILE A 233 1.43 23.99 11.88
CA ILE A 233 1.94 25.05 12.77
C ILE A 233 0.93 25.33 13.91
N TYR A 234 -0.35 25.42 13.57
CA TYR A 234 -1.43 25.71 14.50
C TYR A 234 -1.53 24.62 15.59
N VAL A 235 -1.54 23.34 15.20
CA VAL A 235 -1.62 22.21 16.14
C VAL A 235 -0.36 22.10 16.99
N ASP A 236 0.83 22.28 16.41
CA ASP A 236 2.09 22.26 17.17
C ASP A 236 2.08 23.33 18.27
N ARG A 237 1.75 24.57 17.89
CA ARG A 237 1.69 25.68 18.84
C ARG A 237 0.60 25.50 19.89
N LEU A 238 -0.60 25.07 19.48
CA LEU A 238 -1.68 24.82 20.42
C LEU A 238 -1.30 23.72 21.41
N SER A 239 -0.65 22.65 20.94
CA SER A 239 -0.15 21.56 21.78
C SER A 239 0.91 22.06 22.77
N ASP A 240 1.89 22.84 22.30
CA ASP A 240 2.97 23.38 23.12
C ASP A 240 2.45 24.36 24.19
N GLU A 241 1.52 25.24 23.83
CA GLU A 241 1.02 26.31 24.71
C GLU A 241 -0.05 25.83 25.70
N THR A 242 -0.77 24.73 25.38
CA THR A 242 -1.81 24.15 26.26
C THR A 242 -1.35 22.91 27.03
N GLU A 243 -0.16 22.38 26.70
CA GLU A 243 0.36 21.10 27.22
C GLU A 243 -0.53 19.88 26.90
N ILE A 244 -1.41 20.00 25.92
CA ILE A 244 -2.29 18.93 25.44
C ILE A 244 -1.60 18.21 24.28
N ALA A 245 -1.52 16.87 24.32
CA ALA A 245 -0.91 16.12 23.24
C ALA A 245 -1.70 16.24 21.93
N ARG A 246 -0.99 16.26 20.79
CA ARG A 246 -1.60 16.44 19.45
C ARG A 246 -2.73 15.46 19.17
N ASP A 247 -2.57 14.21 19.56
CA ASP A 247 -3.57 13.16 19.38
C ASP A 247 -4.82 13.36 20.25
N GLN A 248 -4.69 14.04 21.39
CA GLN A 248 -5.83 14.45 22.21
C GLN A 248 -6.56 15.64 21.58
N LEU A 249 -5.83 16.64 21.09
CA LEU A 249 -6.42 17.79 20.37
C LEU A 249 -7.25 17.36 19.16
N THR A 250 -6.81 16.34 18.42
CA THR A 250 -7.56 15.83 17.25
C THR A 250 -8.71 14.89 17.63
N ARG A 251 -8.61 14.16 18.75
CA ARG A 251 -9.69 13.27 19.22
C ARG A 251 -10.80 14.02 19.95
N GLY A 252 -10.44 15.17 20.53
CA GLY A 252 -11.34 15.98 21.33
C GLY A 252 -10.89 16.02 22.79
N VAL A 253 -10.97 17.21 23.36
CA VAL A 253 -10.70 17.49 24.77
C VAL A 253 -11.92 18.16 25.38
N GLU A 254 -12.32 17.71 26.57
CA GLU A 254 -13.34 18.41 27.35
C GLU A 254 -12.86 19.84 27.64
N TYR A 255 -13.71 20.82 27.36
CA TYR A 255 -13.37 22.23 27.58
C TYR A 255 -14.32 22.84 28.61
N ASP A 256 -13.83 22.98 29.84
CA ASP A 256 -14.56 23.69 30.91
C ASP A 256 -14.10 25.16 31.05
N ASN A 257 -13.02 25.56 30.35
CA ASN A 257 -12.42 26.89 30.45
C ASN A 257 -12.13 27.49 29.06
N ASP A 258 -12.35 28.80 28.95
CA ASP A 258 -12.07 29.61 27.76
C ASP A 258 -10.58 29.60 27.32
N VAL A 259 -9.67 29.03 28.13
CA VAL A 259 -8.21 29.07 27.91
C VAL A 259 -7.80 28.44 26.57
N ILE A 260 -8.37 27.28 26.20
CA ILE A 260 -8.02 26.63 24.92
C ILE A 260 -8.53 27.45 23.73
N VAL A 261 -9.74 28.00 23.82
CA VAL A 261 -10.36 28.83 22.78
C VAL A 261 -9.62 30.16 22.64
N GLU A 262 -9.25 30.79 23.75
CA GLU A 262 -8.47 32.03 23.76
C GLU A 262 -7.07 31.82 23.17
N THR A 263 -6.40 30.71 23.53
CA THR A 263 -5.10 30.33 22.99
C THR A 263 -5.19 30.08 21.49
N ALA A 264 -6.18 29.30 21.06
CA ALA A 264 -6.49 29.07 19.65
C ALA A 264 -6.68 30.38 18.87
N ASN A 265 -7.54 31.27 19.37
CA ASN A 265 -7.83 32.56 18.72
C ASN A 265 -6.61 33.49 18.68
N ARG A 266 -5.78 33.47 19.73
CA ARG A 266 -4.49 34.18 19.70
C ARG A 266 -3.58 33.64 18.60
N ILE A 267 -3.43 32.33 18.46
CA ILE A 267 -2.59 31.72 17.41
C ILE A 267 -3.11 32.13 16.03
N VAL A 268 -4.44 32.11 15.81
CA VAL A 268 -5.06 32.58 14.54
C VAL A 268 -4.65 34.02 14.23
N ARG A 269 -4.77 34.94 15.21
CA ARG A 269 -4.38 36.35 15.06
C ARG A 269 -2.90 36.54 14.76
N GLU A 270 -2.04 35.69 15.28
CA GLU A 270 -0.60 35.76 15.00
C GLU A 270 -0.26 35.21 13.60
N LEU A 271 -0.91 34.12 13.19
CA LEU A 271 -0.75 33.53 11.85
C LEU A 271 -1.33 34.42 10.74
N ALA A 272 -2.27 35.32 11.06
CA ALA A 272 -2.79 36.32 10.13
C ALA A 272 -1.70 37.13 9.40
N SER A 273 -0.56 37.39 10.05
CA SER A 273 0.57 38.09 9.44
C SER A 273 1.15 37.35 8.21
N THR A 274 1.02 36.03 8.18
CA THR A 274 1.53 35.16 7.10
C THR A 274 0.42 34.71 6.16
N TYR A 275 -0.79 34.51 6.67
CA TYR A 275 -1.90 33.93 5.91
C TYR A 275 -3.03 34.91 5.58
N GLY A 276 -2.97 36.16 6.06
CA GLY A 276 -4.00 37.18 5.87
C GLY A 276 -5.01 37.22 7.03
N ALA A 277 -5.35 38.43 7.49
CA ALA A 277 -6.21 38.65 8.67
C ALA A 277 -7.63 38.11 8.55
N ASP A 278 -8.20 38.15 7.34
CA ASP A 278 -9.57 37.70 7.08
C ASP A 278 -9.66 36.29 6.49
N THR A 279 -8.52 35.60 6.39
CA THR A 279 -8.47 34.27 5.76
C THR A 279 -9.09 33.21 6.66
N VAL A 280 -8.64 33.14 7.91
CA VAL A 280 -9.15 32.21 8.92
C VAL A 280 -9.76 33.02 10.04
N LYS A 281 -11.03 32.75 10.35
CA LYS A 281 -11.74 33.44 11.43
C LYS A 281 -11.50 32.74 12.76
N GLU A 282 -11.47 33.52 13.84
CA GLU A 282 -11.49 33.00 15.20
C GLU A 282 -12.66 32.04 15.40
N SER A 283 -12.42 30.93 16.09
CA SER A 283 -13.39 29.85 16.35
C SER A 283 -14.14 29.33 15.11
N SER A 284 -13.57 29.40 13.91
CA SER A 284 -14.22 28.83 12.71
C SER A 284 -14.18 27.30 12.69
N ALA A 285 -15.18 26.69 12.06
CA ALA A 285 -15.23 25.25 11.81
C ALA A 285 -14.04 24.71 11.00
N SER A 286 -13.26 25.59 10.34
CA SER A 286 -12.03 25.22 9.62
C SER A 286 -10.82 24.98 10.53
N ILE A 287 -10.88 25.35 11.82
CA ILE A 287 -9.78 25.17 12.78
C ILE A 287 -10.22 24.54 14.11
N LEU A 288 -11.49 24.68 14.48
CA LEU A 288 -12.05 24.13 15.72
C LEU A 288 -13.45 23.60 15.46
N GLU A 289 -13.68 22.36 15.87
CA GLU A 289 -15.00 21.73 15.93
C GLU A 289 -15.48 21.69 17.38
N PHE A 290 -16.69 22.15 17.61
CA PHE A 290 -17.37 22.13 18.90
C PHE A 290 -18.42 21.02 18.89
N ASP A 291 -18.34 20.10 19.86
CA ASP A 291 -19.25 18.99 20.04
C ASP A 291 -19.94 19.13 21.40
N ASP A 292 -21.12 19.76 21.39
CA ASP A 292 -21.91 20.07 22.58
C ASP A 292 -23.00 19.01 22.85
N ALA A 293 -22.91 17.83 22.22
CA ALA A 293 -23.96 16.81 22.27
C ALA A 293 -24.00 15.98 23.58
N GLY A 294 -23.07 16.21 24.51
CA GLY A 294 -22.94 15.46 25.77
C GLY A 294 -22.94 16.34 27.02
N ASP A 295 -22.90 15.71 28.21
CA ASP A 295 -22.80 16.41 29.50
C ASP A 295 -21.51 17.23 29.64
N ASN A 296 -20.45 16.85 28.91
CA ASN A 296 -19.17 17.54 28.83
C ASN A 296 -18.94 17.99 27.38
N PRO A 297 -18.94 19.29 27.08
CA PRO A 297 -18.71 19.76 25.73
C PRO A 297 -17.24 19.52 25.34
N VAL A 298 -17.03 19.07 24.11
CA VAL A 298 -15.71 18.67 23.60
C VAL A 298 -15.30 19.58 22.45
N ILE A 299 -14.05 20.01 22.47
CA ILE A 299 -13.44 20.77 21.37
C ILE A 299 -12.38 19.91 20.70
N ARG A 300 -12.37 19.87 19.37
CA ARG A 300 -11.35 19.16 18.59
C ARG A 300 -10.83 20.01 17.44
N VAL A 301 -9.55 19.80 17.09
CA VAL A 301 -8.99 20.36 15.86
C VAL A 301 -9.35 19.41 14.70
N PRO A 302 -10.03 19.89 13.65
CA PRO A 302 -10.35 19.08 12.47
C PRO A 302 -9.08 18.45 11.91
N THR A 303 -9.15 17.19 11.48
CA THR A 303 -8.01 16.53 10.82
C THR A 303 -8.01 16.73 9.30
N ASP A 304 -9.16 17.08 8.72
CA ASP A 304 -9.31 17.39 7.30
C ASP A 304 -9.00 18.87 7.03
N PRO A 305 -7.94 19.21 6.29
CA PRO A 305 -7.62 20.59 5.96
C PRO A 305 -8.54 21.20 4.87
N ALA A 306 -9.51 20.47 4.31
CA ALA A 306 -10.32 20.93 3.18
C ALA A 306 -11.08 22.24 3.45
N LEU A 307 -11.66 22.42 4.65
CA LEU A 307 -12.35 23.67 4.98
C LEU A 307 -11.39 24.86 5.10
N LEU A 308 -10.24 24.63 5.71
CA LEU A 308 -9.18 25.62 5.83
C LEU A 308 -8.61 25.98 4.44
N ALA A 309 -8.44 24.99 3.57
CA ALA A 309 -8.04 25.17 2.20
C ALA A 309 -9.07 25.97 1.39
N ARG A 310 -10.37 25.71 1.60
CA ARG A 310 -11.45 26.52 1.01
C ARG A 310 -11.34 27.98 1.45
N ASP A 311 -11.16 28.24 2.75
CA ASP A 311 -11.05 29.60 3.28
C ASP A 311 -9.81 30.33 2.72
N ILE A 312 -8.66 29.63 2.63
CA ILE A 312 -7.45 30.13 1.97
C ILE A 312 -7.70 30.41 0.49
N LEU A 313 -8.37 29.51 -0.23
CA LEU A 313 -8.64 29.68 -1.66
C LEU A 313 -9.58 30.85 -1.94
N ARG A 314 -10.59 31.05 -1.08
CA ARG A 314 -11.47 32.24 -1.14
C ARG A 314 -10.65 33.51 -0.95
N ALA A 315 -9.79 33.56 0.08
CA ALA A 315 -8.93 34.72 0.33
C ALA A 315 -7.93 34.96 -0.81
N GLN A 316 -7.37 33.90 -1.42
CA GLN A 316 -6.52 34.00 -2.61
C GLN A 316 -7.30 34.58 -3.81
N HIS A 317 -8.56 34.20 -3.98
CA HIS A 317 -9.41 34.74 -5.03
C HIS A 317 -9.72 36.23 -4.79
N GLU A 318 -10.10 36.62 -3.57
CA GLU A 318 -10.34 38.01 -3.18
C GLU A 318 -9.07 38.87 -3.34
N ALA A 319 -7.90 38.32 -3.04
CA ALA A 319 -6.60 38.96 -3.26
C ALA A 319 -6.15 38.98 -4.73
N GLY A 320 -6.93 38.38 -5.65
CA GLY A 320 -6.63 38.38 -7.08
C GLY A 320 -5.56 37.39 -7.53
N LEU A 321 -5.25 36.35 -6.75
CA LEU A 321 -4.33 35.29 -7.16
C LEU A 321 -4.97 34.21 -8.02
N VAL A 322 -6.29 34.06 -7.90
CA VAL A 322 -7.08 33.09 -8.67
C VAL A 322 -7.82 33.82 -9.80
N ASP A 323 -8.08 33.12 -10.91
CA ASP A 323 -8.83 33.67 -12.04
C ASP A 323 -10.20 34.21 -11.58
N ALA A 324 -10.66 35.30 -12.21
CA ALA A 324 -11.96 35.90 -11.95
C ALA A 324 -13.14 34.96 -12.29
N SER A 325 -12.91 33.93 -13.11
CA SER A 325 -13.89 32.89 -13.42
C SER A 325 -14.08 31.85 -12.32
N TYR A 326 -13.24 31.88 -11.27
CA TYR A 326 -13.40 31.02 -10.11
C TYR A 326 -14.79 31.19 -9.49
N LYS A 327 -15.44 30.05 -9.24
CA LYS A 327 -16.72 29.99 -8.53
C LYS A 327 -16.51 29.18 -7.26
N GLU A 328 -16.89 29.77 -6.14
CA GLU A 328 -16.88 29.06 -4.87
C GLU A 328 -17.99 28.01 -4.84
N GLY A 329 -17.62 26.74 -4.70
CA GLY A 329 -18.52 25.65 -4.36
C GLY A 329 -19.61 25.37 -5.37
N GLU A 330 -19.30 24.62 -6.42
CA GLU A 330 -20.31 23.99 -7.29
C GLU A 330 -21.10 22.94 -6.53
N LEU A 331 -22.42 22.89 -6.77
CA LEU A 331 -23.33 21.97 -6.10
C LEU A 331 -23.24 20.58 -6.74
N ILE A 332 -22.91 19.57 -5.94
CA ILE A 332 -22.98 18.15 -6.34
C ILE A 332 -24.40 17.62 -6.12
N LEU A 333 -24.87 17.75 -4.88
CA LEU A 333 -26.15 17.21 -4.43
C LEU A 333 -26.68 18.08 -3.29
N GLY A 334 -28.00 18.24 -3.21
CA GLY A 334 -28.64 18.87 -2.06
C GLY A 334 -29.98 18.24 -1.72
N TRP A 335 -30.32 18.23 -0.44
CA TRP A 335 -31.57 17.72 0.10
C TRP A 335 -32.00 18.54 1.33
N ASN A 336 -33.23 18.30 1.81
CA ASN A 336 -33.68 18.86 3.08
C ASN A 336 -33.56 17.78 4.16
N GLU A 337 -32.90 18.09 5.26
CA GLU A 337 -32.73 17.18 6.38
C GLU A 337 -34.09 16.86 7.02
N PRO A 338 -34.44 15.57 7.17
CA PRO A 338 -35.68 15.17 7.82
C PRO A 338 -35.75 15.68 9.26
N GLY A 339 -36.84 16.35 9.62
CA GLY A 339 -37.11 16.82 10.98
C GLY A 339 -36.71 18.28 11.22
N THR A 340 -35.52 18.70 10.80
CA THR A 340 -35.06 20.10 10.96
C THR A 340 -35.54 20.99 9.81
N GLY A 341 -35.70 20.43 8.61
CA GLY A 341 -35.99 21.18 7.39
C GLY A 341 -34.80 21.99 6.87
N LEU A 342 -33.62 21.84 7.46
CA LEU A 342 -32.40 22.51 7.03
C LEU A 342 -31.97 21.96 5.67
N LYS A 343 -31.54 22.86 4.78
CA LYS A 343 -31.00 22.46 3.49
C LYS A 343 -29.57 21.97 3.67
N VAL A 344 -29.31 20.73 3.29
CA VAL A 344 -27.97 20.13 3.23
C VAL A 344 -27.51 20.11 1.78
N GLU A 345 -26.28 20.53 1.53
CA GLU A 345 -25.66 20.51 0.21
C GLU A 345 -24.24 19.96 0.30
N ILE A 346 -23.84 19.11 -0.64
CA ILE A 346 -22.44 18.73 -0.84
C ILE A 346 -21.90 19.56 -2.00
N ARG A 347 -20.77 20.23 -1.77
CA ARG A 347 -20.17 21.18 -2.69
C ARG A 347 -18.70 20.85 -2.96
N HIS A 348 -18.20 21.34 -4.09
CA HIS A 348 -16.79 21.22 -4.45
C HIS A 348 -16.29 22.43 -5.24
N ASN A 349 -14.99 22.69 -5.22
CA ASN A 349 -14.37 23.63 -6.16
C ASN A 349 -13.81 22.93 -7.41
N ASP A 350 -13.28 21.73 -7.22
CA ASP A 350 -12.66 20.92 -8.25
C ASP A 350 -12.66 19.45 -7.79
N GLU A 351 -11.67 18.66 -8.22
CA GLU A 351 -11.51 17.25 -7.86
C GLU A 351 -10.68 17.04 -6.57
N LEU A 352 -10.42 18.09 -5.78
CA LEU A 352 -9.62 18.04 -4.54
C LEU A 352 -10.38 18.56 -3.32
N LEU A 353 -11.08 19.70 -3.45
CA LEU A 353 -11.77 20.33 -2.32
C LEU A 353 -13.25 20.03 -2.35
N VAL A 354 -13.72 19.32 -1.32
CA VAL A 354 -15.11 18.92 -1.11
C VAL A 354 -15.54 19.22 0.32
N TRP A 355 -16.78 19.64 0.51
CA TRP A 355 -17.34 19.92 1.83
C TRP A 355 -18.86 19.84 1.83
N ALA A 356 -19.47 19.95 3.01
CA ALA A 356 -20.92 20.05 3.15
C ALA A 356 -21.35 21.43 3.64
N THR A 357 -22.58 21.82 3.34
CA THR A 357 -23.22 22.97 3.95
C THR A 357 -24.58 22.61 4.50
N VAL A 358 -24.85 22.92 5.77
CA VAL A 358 -26.12 22.65 6.45
C VAL A 358 -26.74 23.98 6.90
N GLY A 359 -27.93 24.29 6.39
CA GLY A 359 -28.57 25.59 6.66
C GLY A 359 -27.76 26.79 6.15
N GLY A 360 -26.84 26.57 5.19
CA GLY A 360 -25.91 27.58 4.69
C GLY A 360 -24.61 27.73 5.51
N GLN A 361 -24.48 27.04 6.64
CA GLN A 361 -23.22 26.95 7.37
C GLN A 361 -22.32 25.89 6.75
N VAL A 362 -21.02 26.17 6.67
CA VAL A 362 -20.04 25.26 6.06
C VAL A 362 -19.46 24.34 7.13
N GLU A 363 -19.41 23.05 6.82
CA GLU A 363 -18.92 22.02 7.73
C GLU A 363 -18.17 20.89 6.98
N PRO A 364 -17.34 20.10 7.69
CA PRO A 364 -16.60 19.01 7.07
C PRO A 364 -17.53 17.97 6.45
N LEU A 365 -17.06 17.29 5.41
CA LEU A 365 -17.81 16.18 4.84
C LEU A 365 -17.74 14.98 5.80
N THR A 366 -18.89 14.42 6.20
CA THR A 366 -18.97 13.34 7.18
C THR A 366 -19.53 12.07 6.57
N VAL A 367 -19.41 10.95 7.31
CA VAL A 367 -20.07 9.68 6.93
C VAL A 367 -21.59 9.84 6.82
N ALA A 368 -22.21 10.67 7.67
CA ALA A 368 -23.65 10.92 7.62
C ALA A 368 -24.08 11.56 6.29
N HIS A 369 -23.27 12.49 5.76
CA HIS A 369 -23.52 13.09 4.44
C HIS A 369 -23.47 12.05 3.32
N LEU A 370 -22.46 11.18 3.33
CA LEU A 370 -22.32 10.13 2.32
C LEU A 370 -23.39 9.03 2.44
N ALA A 371 -23.92 8.79 3.65
CA ALA A 371 -24.99 7.84 3.90
C ALA A 371 -26.33 8.27 3.27
N GLN A 372 -26.56 9.57 3.14
CA GLN A 372 -27.76 10.11 2.49
C GLN A 372 -27.65 10.17 0.96
N PHE A 373 -26.48 9.87 0.39
CA PHE A 373 -26.25 9.99 -1.05
C PHE A 373 -27.00 8.89 -1.83
N PRO A 374 -27.95 9.23 -2.72
CA PRO A 374 -28.73 8.24 -3.46
C PRO A 374 -27.84 7.40 -4.38
N LYS A 375 -28.01 6.07 -4.35
CA LYS A 375 -27.20 5.14 -5.16
C LYS A 375 -27.15 5.50 -6.65
N ARG A 376 -28.27 5.91 -7.24
CA ARG A 376 -28.34 6.31 -8.67
C ARG A 376 -27.52 7.56 -8.99
N GLU A 377 -27.51 8.54 -8.10
CA GLU A 377 -26.69 9.75 -8.28
C GLU A 377 -25.21 9.42 -8.08
N LEU A 378 -24.87 8.52 -7.16
CA LEU A 378 -23.50 8.05 -6.98
C LEU A 378 -23.00 7.31 -8.24
N GLU A 379 -23.78 6.40 -8.81
CA GLU A 379 -23.43 5.70 -10.05
C GLU A 379 -23.20 6.67 -11.22
N LYS A 380 -24.05 7.71 -11.33
CA LYS A 380 -23.89 8.77 -12.32
C LYS A 380 -22.63 9.60 -12.08
N LEU A 381 -22.36 9.97 -10.83
CA LEU A 381 -21.16 10.74 -10.45
C LEU A 381 -19.88 9.93 -10.70
N GLN A 382 -19.87 8.64 -10.40
CA GLN A 382 -18.76 7.73 -10.68
C GLN A 382 -18.46 7.62 -12.18
N ALA A 383 -19.50 7.56 -13.01
CA ALA A 383 -19.34 7.46 -14.46
C ALA A 383 -18.88 8.79 -15.09
N GLN A 384 -19.34 9.93 -14.58
CA GLN A 384 -19.09 11.25 -15.18
C GLN A 384 -17.86 11.95 -14.60
N GLN A 385 -17.61 11.80 -13.30
CA GLN A 385 -16.58 12.51 -12.53
C GLN A 385 -15.90 11.56 -11.52
N PRO A 386 -15.14 10.56 -11.97
CA PRO A 386 -14.55 9.54 -11.10
C PRO A 386 -13.56 10.10 -10.08
N LYS A 387 -12.81 11.16 -10.43
CA LYS A 387 -11.85 11.79 -9.52
C LYS A 387 -12.56 12.58 -8.40
N LEU A 388 -13.64 13.29 -8.71
CA LEU A 388 -14.48 13.93 -7.68
C LEU A 388 -15.08 12.90 -6.73
N THR A 389 -15.53 11.76 -7.25
CA THR A 389 -16.02 10.67 -6.38
C THR A 389 -14.92 10.12 -5.46
N ALA A 390 -13.69 10.01 -5.96
CA ALA A 390 -12.55 9.62 -5.15
C ALA A 390 -12.24 10.67 -4.06
N ALA A 391 -12.33 11.97 -4.37
CA ALA A 391 -12.15 13.06 -3.41
C ALA A 391 -13.17 13.02 -2.27
N LEU A 392 -14.47 12.87 -2.58
CA LEU A 392 -15.54 12.71 -1.58
C LEU A 392 -15.25 11.55 -0.62
N ARG A 393 -14.77 10.43 -1.18
CA ARG A 393 -14.44 9.25 -0.41
C ARG A 393 -13.21 9.44 0.47
N CYS A 394 -12.13 10.00 -0.07
CA CYS A 394 -10.90 10.26 0.68
C CYS A 394 -11.14 11.25 1.84
N ALA A 395 -11.87 12.34 1.57
CA ALA A 395 -12.23 13.33 2.60
C ALA A 395 -12.91 12.70 3.82
N VAL A 396 -13.72 11.64 3.62
CA VAL A 396 -14.36 10.92 4.73
C VAL A 396 -13.50 9.79 5.29
N ILE A 397 -12.92 8.92 4.46
CA ILE A 397 -12.18 7.74 4.95
C ILE A 397 -10.90 8.13 5.70
N ASP A 398 -10.20 9.15 5.23
CA ASP A 398 -8.89 9.51 5.77
C ASP A 398 -9.03 10.28 7.10
N HIS A 399 -10.16 10.96 7.32
CA HIS A 399 -10.36 11.91 8.42
C HIS A 399 -11.47 11.53 9.42
N ALA A 400 -12.45 10.71 9.04
CA ALA A 400 -13.52 10.32 9.96
C ALA A 400 -12.99 9.37 11.07
N PRO A 401 -13.53 9.50 12.30
CA PRO A 401 -13.21 8.57 13.38
C PRO A 401 -13.74 7.17 13.07
N ALA A 402 -13.13 6.16 13.70
CA ALA A 402 -13.46 4.75 13.46
C ALA A 402 -14.94 4.44 13.71
N GLU A 403 -15.52 5.06 14.74
CA GLU A 403 -16.92 4.92 15.14
C GLU A 403 -17.87 5.43 14.06
N ALA A 404 -17.53 6.54 13.40
CA ALA A 404 -18.32 7.07 12.29
C ALA A 404 -18.19 6.17 11.05
N LEU A 405 -16.98 5.69 10.75
CA LEU A 405 -16.71 4.81 9.60
C LEU A 405 -17.48 3.50 9.63
N MET A 406 -17.89 3.03 10.81
CA MET A 406 -18.79 1.88 10.95
C MET A 406 -20.12 2.03 10.21
N ASN A 407 -20.55 3.28 9.98
CA ASN A 407 -21.79 3.61 9.28
C ASN A 407 -21.58 3.94 7.79
N LEU A 408 -20.36 3.81 7.27
CA LEU A 408 -20.06 4.12 5.87
C LEU A 408 -20.70 3.09 4.93
N PRO A 409 -21.59 3.49 4.00
CA PRO A 409 -22.19 2.54 3.08
C PRO A 409 -21.15 1.87 2.16
N PRO A 410 -21.23 0.55 1.92
CA PRO A 410 -20.24 -0.19 1.11
C PRO A 410 -20.06 0.33 -0.32
N GLN A 411 -21.07 0.97 -0.90
CA GLN A 411 -21.01 1.58 -2.24
C GLN A 411 -19.95 2.69 -2.36
N TRP A 412 -19.51 3.28 -1.25
CA TRP A 412 -18.41 4.25 -1.21
C TRP A 412 -17.03 3.61 -1.15
N LEU A 413 -16.91 2.30 -0.93
CA LEU A 413 -15.61 1.62 -0.79
C LEU A 413 -15.08 1.14 -2.14
N ALA A 414 -14.36 1.96 -2.90
CA ALA A 414 -13.60 1.41 -4.03
C ALA A 414 -12.46 0.50 -3.56
N LEU A 415 -11.93 -0.31 -4.48
CA LEU A 415 -10.92 -1.33 -4.17
C LEU A 415 -9.66 -0.71 -3.54
N GLU A 416 -9.24 0.46 -4.01
CA GLU A 416 -8.11 1.20 -3.47
C GLU A 416 -8.34 1.71 -2.04
N SER A 417 -9.60 1.91 -1.64
CA SER A 417 -9.96 2.44 -0.32
C SER A 417 -10.23 1.38 0.75
N CYS A 418 -10.37 0.10 0.38
CA CYS A 418 -10.54 -0.98 1.35
C CYS A 418 -9.39 -1.06 2.37
N ALA A 419 -8.15 -0.80 1.93
CA ALA A 419 -6.96 -0.84 2.79
C ALA A 419 -6.91 0.29 3.83
N PRO A 420 -6.99 1.58 3.44
CA PRO A 420 -7.03 2.68 4.41
C PRO A 420 -8.26 2.60 5.31
N PHE A 421 -9.45 2.24 4.77
CA PHE A 421 -10.65 2.02 5.58
C PHE A 421 -10.43 0.97 6.68
N LEU A 422 -9.93 -0.21 6.31
CA LEU A 422 -9.74 -1.28 7.30
C LEU A 422 -8.67 -0.91 8.34
N SER A 423 -7.63 -0.16 7.94
CA SER A 423 -6.55 0.26 8.85
C SER A 423 -7.01 1.21 9.97
N LYS A 424 -8.14 1.91 9.77
CA LYS A 424 -8.74 2.79 10.79
C LYS A 424 -9.58 2.03 11.82
N LEU A 425 -10.02 0.81 11.51
CA LEU A 425 -10.89 0.02 12.37
C LEU A 425 -10.07 -0.98 13.19
N ASN A 426 -10.34 -1.07 14.49
CA ASN A 426 -9.84 -2.18 15.31
C ASN A 426 -10.51 -3.51 14.91
N ASP A 427 -10.05 -4.65 15.46
CA ASP A 427 -10.54 -5.96 15.04
C ASP A 427 -12.04 -6.14 15.30
N GLU A 428 -12.56 -5.68 16.44
CA GLU A 428 -13.98 -5.79 16.79
C GLU A 428 -14.86 -4.96 15.85
N GLN A 429 -14.47 -3.72 15.58
CA GLN A 429 -15.12 -2.81 14.64
C GLN A 429 -15.11 -3.40 13.23
N ALA A 430 -13.95 -3.84 12.74
CA ALA A 430 -13.84 -4.46 11.42
C ALA A 430 -14.71 -5.71 11.30
N ILE A 431 -14.75 -6.58 12.32
CA ILE A 431 -15.63 -7.76 12.36
C ILE A 431 -17.10 -7.33 12.26
N ALA A 432 -17.52 -6.36 13.07
CA ALA A 432 -18.89 -5.88 13.09
C ALA A 432 -19.29 -5.29 11.72
N TYR A 433 -18.42 -4.49 11.11
CA TYR A 433 -18.66 -3.88 9.80
C TYR A 433 -18.80 -4.92 8.69
N LEU A 434 -17.83 -5.84 8.60
CA LEU A 434 -17.82 -6.88 7.56
C LEU A 434 -19.00 -7.83 7.69
N LYS A 435 -19.43 -8.16 8.93
CA LYS A 435 -20.65 -8.96 9.17
C LYS A 435 -21.90 -8.22 8.68
N ALA A 436 -22.08 -6.97 9.08
CA ALA A 436 -23.26 -6.17 8.76
C ALA A 436 -23.40 -5.93 7.25
N ASN A 437 -22.29 -5.80 6.53
CA ASN A 437 -22.26 -5.40 5.13
C ASN A 437 -21.89 -6.52 4.14
N SER A 438 -21.74 -7.76 4.61
CA SER A 438 -21.23 -8.88 3.78
C SER A 438 -22.00 -9.10 2.47
N SER A 439 -23.32 -8.92 2.48
CA SER A 439 -24.20 -9.07 1.32
C SER A 439 -24.14 -7.90 0.33
N ASP A 440 -23.77 -6.72 0.81
CA ASP A 440 -23.76 -5.48 0.02
C ASP A 440 -22.38 -5.21 -0.59
N LEU A 441 -21.34 -5.89 -0.10
CA LEU A 441 -20.01 -5.88 -0.68
C LEU A 441 -19.99 -6.65 -2.01
N THR A 442 -19.51 -5.98 -3.06
CA THR A 442 -19.19 -6.61 -4.34
C THR A 442 -18.11 -7.68 -4.18
N LEU A 443 -18.08 -8.64 -5.10
CA LEU A 443 -17.04 -9.68 -5.12
C LEU A 443 -15.62 -9.09 -5.17
N GLY A 444 -15.44 -7.98 -5.89
CA GLY A 444 -14.15 -7.27 -5.94
C GLY A 444 -13.73 -6.75 -4.56
N GLN A 445 -14.65 -6.11 -3.83
CA GLN A 445 -14.39 -5.59 -2.48
C GLN A 445 -14.11 -6.72 -1.49
N GLN A 446 -14.89 -7.81 -1.51
CA GLN A 446 -14.68 -8.99 -0.67
C GLN A 446 -13.26 -9.57 -0.86
N ARG A 447 -12.84 -9.77 -2.12
CA ARG A 447 -11.49 -10.25 -2.45
C ARG A 447 -10.39 -9.28 -2.02
N LYS A 448 -10.64 -7.98 -2.15
CA LYS A 448 -9.71 -6.95 -1.72
C LYS A 448 -9.58 -6.91 -0.20
N PHE A 449 -10.68 -6.97 0.55
CA PHE A 449 -10.65 -7.09 2.01
C PHE A 449 -9.91 -8.35 2.47
N ALA A 450 -10.14 -9.51 1.84
CA ALA A 450 -9.37 -10.72 2.13
C ALA A 450 -7.86 -10.52 1.90
N THR A 451 -7.48 -9.84 0.83
CA THR A 451 -6.07 -9.50 0.55
C THR A 451 -5.49 -8.56 1.61
N VAL A 452 -6.25 -7.54 2.03
CA VAL A 452 -5.81 -6.57 3.05
C VAL A 452 -5.69 -7.25 4.42
N VAL A 453 -6.66 -8.05 4.84
CA VAL A 453 -6.61 -8.80 6.12
C VAL A 453 -5.39 -9.72 6.16
N ALA A 454 -5.12 -10.44 5.06
CA ALA A 454 -3.94 -11.29 4.97
C ALA A 454 -2.64 -10.49 4.98
N GLY A 455 -2.58 -9.35 4.27
CA GLY A 455 -1.41 -8.48 4.24
C GLY A 455 -1.12 -7.77 5.57
N GLN A 456 -2.16 -7.43 6.34
CA GLN A 456 -2.06 -6.82 7.68
C GLN A 456 -1.98 -7.86 8.81
N GLN A 457 -2.03 -9.16 8.49
CA GLN A 457 -1.94 -10.26 9.46
C GLN A 457 -2.97 -10.20 10.60
N ARG A 458 -4.20 -9.78 10.29
CA ARG A 458 -5.27 -9.59 11.29
C ARG A 458 -6.02 -10.88 11.59
N LEU A 459 -5.45 -11.69 12.48
CA LEU A 459 -5.93 -13.05 12.79
C LEU A 459 -7.43 -13.14 13.13
N PRO A 460 -8.00 -12.24 13.97
CA PRO A 460 -9.42 -12.31 14.32
C PRO A 460 -10.38 -12.11 13.13
N LEU A 461 -9.92 -11.48 12.04
CA LEU A 461 -10.75 -11.23 10.86
C LEU A 461 -10.79 -12.41 9.88
N LEU A 462 -9.89 -13.40 10.01
CA LEU A 462 -9.79 -14.53 9.07
C LEU A 462 -11.07 -15.37 9.01
N ASP A 463 -11.80 -15.49 10.11
CA ASP A 463 -13.07 -16.23 10.15
C ASP A 463 -14.13 -15.58 9.26
N HIS A 464 -14.06 -14.26 9.06
CA HIS A 464 -15.04 -13.49 8.30
C HIS A 464 -14.68 -13.37 6.82
N VAL A 465 -13.40 -13.29 6.49
CA VAL A 465 -12.93 -13.12 5.11
C VAL A 465 -12.42 -14.40 4.45
N GLY A 466 -12.33 -15.51 5.20
CA GLY A 466 -11.75 -16.76 4.71
C GLY A 466 -12.43 -17.33 3.47
N SER A 467 -13.76 -17.24 3.39
CA SER A 467 -14.53 -17.67 2.20
C SER A 467 -14.29 -16.75 0.99
N TRP A 468 -13.94 -15.49 1.20
CA TRP A 468 -13.68 -14.50 0.16
C TRP A 468 -12.32 -14.68 -0.53
N CYS A 469 -11.51 -15.61 -0.05
CA CYS A 469 -10.23 -15.98 -0.67
C CYS A 469 -10.41 -16.81 -1.95
N ALA A 470 -11.62 -17.34 -2.20
CA ALA A 470 -11.94 -18.03 -3.43
C ALA A 470 -11.93 -17.04 -4.62
N GLY A 471 -11.11 -17.34 -5.63
CA GLY A 471 -10.92 -16.49 -6.81
C GLY A 471 -10.03 -15.26 -6.58
N ALA A 472 -9.30 -15.17 -5.47
CA ALA A 472 -8.39 -14.07 -5.16
C ALA A 472 -6.94 -14.55 -5.02
N SER A 473 -6.22 -14.69 -6.13
CA SER A 473 -4.81 -15.12 -6.14
C SER A 473 -3.90 -14.23 -5.29
N THR A 474 -4.17 -12.92 -5.24
CA THR A 474 -3.45 -11.96 -4.38
C THR A 474 -3.65 -12.24 -2.89
N ALA A 475 -4.88 -12.60 -2.48
CA ALA A 475 -5.17 -12.95 -1.10
C ALA A 475 -4.49 -14.27 -0.71
N GLN A 476 -4.50 -15.26 -1.61
CA GLN A 476 -3.84 -16.55 -1.41
C GLN A 476 -2.32 -16.39 -1.27
N PHE A 477 -1.71 -15.55 -2.10
CA PHE A 477 -0.28 -15.23 -1.98
C PHE A 477 0.05 -14.52 -0.66
N ALA A 478 -0.75 -13.53 -0.27
CA ALA A 478 -0.60 -12.84 1.02
C ALA A 478 -0.74 -13.82 2.21
N MET A 479 -1.73 -14.73 2.16
CA MET A 479 -1.91 -15.77 3.18
C MET A 479 -0.75 -16.75 3.22
N ALA A 480 -0.21 -17.16 2.07
CA ALA A 480 0.96 -18.04 2.04
C ALA A 480 2.21 -17.34 2.60
N ASN A 481 2.39 -16.04 2.37
CA ASN A 481 3.46 -15.26 3.01
C ASN A 481 3.27 -15.25 4.52
N TRP A 482 2.07 -14.92 4.99
CA TRP A 482 1.75 -14.91 6.41
C TRP A 482 1.93 -16.29 7.06
N LEU A 483 1.51 -17.37 6.40
CA LEU A 483 1.73 -18.76 6.87
C LEU A 483 3.23 -19.06 7.05
N ARG A 484 4.08 -18.60 6.12
CA ARG A 484 5.53 -18.81 6.17
C ARG A 484 6.19 -18.04 7.30
N GLU A 485 5.75 -16.81 7.55
CA GLU A 485 6.20 -15.98 8.67
C GLU A 485 5.74 -16.59 10.00
N ALA A 486 4.46 -16.93 10.13
CA ALA A 486 3.91 -17.60 11.31
C ALA A 486 4.66 -18.89 11.66
N LEU A 487 5.04 -19.68 10.65
CA LEU A 487 5.83 -20.89 10.85
C LEU A 487 7.28 -20.56 11.29
N SER A 488 7.87 -19.51 10.75
CA SER A 488 9.23 -19.04 11.12
C SER A 488 9.29 -18.44 12.52
N ASP A 489 8.16 -17.89 13.01
CA ASP A 489 8.02 -17.31 14.35
C ASP A 489 7.48 -18.32 15.38
N GLY A 490 7.16 -19.55 14.96
CA GLY A 490 6.61 -20.58 15.84
C GLY A 490 5.14 -20.34 16.27
N ASN A 491 4.41 -19.46 15.57
CA ASN A 491 3.01 -19.14 15.86
C ASN A 491 2.05 -20.24 15.35
N ALA A 492 1.92 -21.30 16.13
CA ALA A 492 1.08 -22.45 15.80
C ALA A 492 -0.40 -22.07 15.56
N GLN A 493 -0.95 -21.13 16.32
CA GLN A 493 -2.35 -20.70 16.18
C GLN A 493 -2.61 -20.08 14.81
N ALA A 494 -1.73 -19.18 14.36
CA ALA A 494 -1.84 -18.57 13.04
C ALA A 494 -1.71 -19.64 11.94
N VAL A 495 -0.76 -20.56 12.05
CA VAL A 495 -0.60 -21.69 11.10
C VAL A 495 -1.91 -22.48 10.99
N THR A 496 -2.48 -22.93 12.13
CA THR A 496 -3.73 -23.71 12.18
C THR A 496 -4.92 -22.98 11.55
N LEU A 497 -5.00 -21.65 11.70
CA LEU A 497 -6.11 -20.87 11.15
C LEU A 497 -5.93 -20.54 9.66
N ILE A 498 -4.71 -20.25 9.21
CA ILE A 498 -4.45 -19.84 7.81
C ILE A 498 -4.57 -21.04 6.87
N GLY A 499 -3.99 -22.18 7.24
CA GLY A 499 -3.87 -23.36 6.37
C GLY A 499 -5.18 -23.81 5.71
N PRO A 500 -6.23 -24.16 6.48
CA PRO A 500 -7.50 -24.62 5.93
C PRO A 500 -8.16 -23.61 4.96
N ARG A 501 -7.99 -22.31 5.21
CA ARG A 501 -8.53 -21.23 4.36
C ARG A 501 -7.75 -21.11 3.05
N LEU A 502 -6.43 -21.27 3.11
CA LEU A 502 -5.59 -21.33 1.92
C LEU A 502 -5.96 -22.53 1.05
N LEU A 503 -6.10 -23.72 1.64
CA LEU A 503 -6.53 -24.94 0.93
C LEU A 503 -7.90 -24.74 0.27
N HIS A 504 -8.87 -24.25 1.02
CA HIS A 504 -10.21 -23.97 0.49
C HIS A 504 -10.19 -22.91 -0.61
N GLY A 505 -9.42 -21.83 -0.44
CA GLY A 505 -9.29 -20.76 -1.43
C GLY A 505 -8.72 -21.25 -2.74
N VAL A 506 -7.63 -22.03 -2.70
CA VAL A 506 -6.97 -22.58 -3.90
C VAL A 506 -7.87 -23.60 -4.60
N ALA A 507 -8.51 -24.50 -3.85
CA ALA A 507 -9.40 -25.51 -4.43
C ALA A 507 -10.62 -24.92 -5.15
N ASN A 508 -11.08 -23.74 -4.74
CA ASN A 508 -12.24 -23.05 -5.32
C ASN A 508 -11.85 -21.90 -6.27
N THR A 509 -10.64 -21.91 -6.81
CA THR A 509 -10.17 -20.89 -7.76
C THR A 509 -9.82 -21.52 -9.10
N THR A 510 -10.33 -20.93 -10.17
CA THR A 510 -9.87 -21.23 -11.54
C THR A 510 -8.65 -20.38 -11.84
N TYR A 511 -7.59 -20.99 -12.37
CA TYR A 511 -6.35 -20.31 -12.75
C TYR A 511 -6.13 -20.46 -14.26
N ASP A 512 -5.56 -19.43 -14.89
CA ASP A 512 -5.43 -19.37 -16.35
C ASP A 512 -4.33 -20.31 -16.90
N SER A 513 -3.31 -20.62 -16.10
CA SER A 513 -2.07 -21.28 -16.59
C SER A 513 -1.56 -22.45 -15.73
N LEU A 514 -2.07 -22.61 -14.51
CA LEU A 514 -1.60 -23.62 -13.57
C LEU A 514 -2.78 -24.41 -13.03
N SER A 515 -2.58 -25.68 -12.67
CA SER A 515 -3.59 -26.42 -11.91
C SER A 515 -3.66 -25.90 -10.46
N PRO A 516 -4.80 -26.01 -9.77
CA PRO A 516 -4.88 -25.70 -8.34
C PRO A 516 -3.83 -26.43 -7.51
N GLU A 517 -3.50 -27.67 -7.87
CA GLU A 517 -2.40 -28.44 -7.28
C GLU A 517 -1.05 -27.74 -7.41
N GLN A 518 -0.67 -27.33 -8.63
CA GLN A 518 0.59 -26.60 -8.87
C GLN A 518 0.64 -25.28 -8.12
N VAL A 519 -0.48 -24.55 -8.06
CA VAL A 519 -0.57 -23.31 -7.29
C VAL A 519 -0.37 -23.58 -5.81
N LEU A 520 -1.06 -24.58 -5.26
CA LEU A 520 -0.94 -24.92 -3.85
C LEU A 520 0.50 -25.33 -3.49
N TYR A 521 1.11 -26.19 -4.30
CA TYR A 521 2.50 -26.59 -4.11
C TYR A 521 3.45 -25.38 -4.13
N ASN A 522 3.31 -24.48 -5.10
CA ASN A 522 4.15 -23.28 -5.21
C ASN A 522 3.97 -22.33 -4.00
N LEU A 523 2.75 -22.20 -3.47
CA LEU A 523 2.46 -21.37 -2.30
C LEU A 523 3.08 -21.97 -1.02
N LEU A 524 3.09 -23.29 -0.88
CA LEU A 524 3.64 -23.99 0.30
C LEU A 524 5.17 -24.20 0.25
N SER A 525 5.76 -24.38 -0.95
CA SER A 525 7.17 -24.80 -1.13
C SER A 525 8.22 -23.67 -1.06
N ALA A 526 7.78 -22.41 -0.95
CA ALA A 526 8.64 -21.23 -0.82
C ALA A 526 9.59 -20.90 -2.00
N ASN A 527 9.38 -21.48 -3.19
CA ASN A 527 10.01 -21.12 -4.48
C ASN A 527 11.54 -20.84 -4.40
N GLY A 528 12.35 -21.87 -4.17
CA GLY A 528 13.82 -21.76 -4.21
C GLY A 528 14.45 -21.11 -2.97
N ARG A 529 13.69 -20.97 -1.89
CA ARG A 529 14.20 -20.61 -0.55
C ARG A 529 14.24 -21.84 0.35
N SER A 530 14.91 -21.71 1.50
CA SER A 530 14.80 -22.74 2.53
C SER A 530 13.33 -22.89 2.90
N SER A 531 12.85 -24.13 2.96
CA SER A 531 11.48 -24.43 3.36
C SER A 531 11.17 -23.76 4.70
N SER A 532 10.00 -23.15 4.87
CA SER A 532 9.60 -22.60 6.18
C SER A 532 9.49 -23.71 7.24
N LEU A 533 9.19 -24.95 6.82
CA LEU A 533 9.23 -26.12 7.68
C LEU A 533 10.66 -26.42 8.17
N TYR A 534 11.68 -26.25 7.32
CA TYR A 534 13.09 -26.37 7.73
C TYR A 534 13.40 -25.40 8.88
N SER A 535 13.02 -24.13 8.73
CA SER A 535 13.30 -23.09 9.72
C SER A 535 12.63 -23.39 11.06
N ALA A 536 11.34 -23.79 11.04
CA ALA A 536 10.61 -24.13 12.26
C ALA A 536 11.20 -25.37 12.97
N MET A 537 11.58 -26.39 12.19
CA MET A 537 12.23 -27.58 12.74
C MET A 537 13.59 -27.28 13.36
N ALA A 538 14.38 -26.43 12.69
CA ALA A 538 15.69 -25.99 13.17
C ALA A 538 15.60 -25.12 14.43
N ALA A 539 14.50 -24.39 14.62
CA ALA A 539 14.25 -23.53 15.78
C ALA A 539 13.56 -24.25 16.96
N GLY A 540 13.08 -25.49 16.76
CA GLY A 540 12.46 -26.27 17.83
C GLY A 540 10.95 -26.00 18.02
N TYR A 541 10.25 -25.42 17.04
CA TYR A 541 8.84 -25.06 17.17
C TYR A 541 7.88 -26.23 16.89
N ASP A 542 7.85 -27.22 17.79
CA ASP A 542 7.06 -28.45 17.72
C ASP A 542 5.58 -28.24 17.34
N LYS A 543 4.87 -27.32 18.01
CA LYS A 543 3.44 -27.06 17.74
C LYS A 543 3.18 -26.45 16.38
N ALA A 544 4.06 -25.56 15.91
CA ALA A 544 3.94 -24.93 14.61
C ALA A 544 4.27 -25.92 13.48
N VAL A 545 5.29 -26.75 13.70
CA VAL A 545 5.63 -27.89 12.85
C VAL A 545 4.44 -28.84 12.74
N GLN A 546 3.84 -29.25 13.85
CA GLN A 546 2.65 -30.10 13.87
C GLN A 546 1.50 -29.49 13.06
N ALA A 547 1.16 -28.22 13.34
CA ALA A 547 0.08 -27.53 12.66
C ALA A 547 0.31 -27.45 11.13
N PHE A 548 1.55 -27.23 10.70
CA PHE A 548 1.90 -27.20 9.27
C PHE A 548 1.81 -28.58 8.63
N LEU A 549 2.32 -29.62 9.30
CA LEU A 549 2.22 -31.00 8.83
C LEU A 549 0.75 -31.43 8.67
N ASP A 550 -0.11 -31.08 9.63
CA ASP A 550 -1.55 -31.35 9.54
C ASP A 550 -2.18 -30.72 8.28
N ILE A 551 -1.76 -29.51 7.90
CA ILE A 551 -2.24 -28.83 6.69
C ILE A 551 -1.80 -29.58 5.43
N VAL A 552 -0.52 -29.94 5.37
CA VAL A 552 0.09 -30.65 4.23
C VAL A 552 -0.53 -32.04 4.05
N LEU A 553 -0.74 -32.78 5.14
CA LEU A 553 -1.39 -34.09 5.10
C LEU A 553 -2.86 -34.01 4.70
N ARG A 554 -3.60 -33.01 5.20
CA ARG A 554 -5.00 -32.76 4.78
C ARG A 554 -5.09 -32.47 3.28
N ALA A 555 -4.15 -31.69 2.74
CA ALA A 555 -4.10 -31.41 1.30
C ALA A 555 -3.83 -32.69 0.48
N GLY A 556 -2.93 -33.56 0.95
CA GLY A 556 -2.69 -34.87 0.34
C GLY A 556 -3.93 -35.78 0.39
N ALA A 557 -4.58 -35.90 1.55
CA ALA A 557 -5.79 -36.70 1.72
C ALA A 557 -6.97 -36.21 0.86
N ALA A 558 -7.07 -34.89 0.67
CA ALA A 558 -8.04 -34.27 -0.23
C ALA A 558 -7.65 -34.35 -1.72
N LYS A 559 -6.53 -35.01 -2.07
CA LYS A 559 -5.97 -35.11 -3.42
C LYS A 559 -5.71 -33.76 -4.08
N GLN A 560 -5.39 -32.75 -3.28
CA GLN A 560 -4.97 -31.43 -3.75
C GLN A 560 -3.46 -31.36 -4.01
N LEU A 561 -2.71 -32.37 -3.56
CA LEU A 561 -1.28 -32.55 -3.82
C LEU A 561 -1.04 -33.99 -4.27
N SER A 562 -0.18 -34.17 -5.27
CA SER A 562 0.36 -35.49 -5.61
C SER A 562 1.23 -36.05 -4.48
N ALA A 563 1.43 -37.38 -4.48
CA ALA A 563 2.36 -38.03 -3.55
C ALA A 563 3.79 -37.48 -3.68
N THR A 564 4.20 -37.08 -4.88
CA THR A 564 5.50 -36.47 -5.14
C THR A 564 5.61 -35.08 -4.52
N ASP A 565 4.62 -34.22 -4.72
CA ASP A 565 4.60 -32.87 -4.15
C ASP A 565 4.52 -32.90 -2.63
N LEU A 566 3.74 -33.85 -2.09
CA LEU A 566 3.68 -34.12 -0.66
C LEU A 566 5.04 -34.50 -0.10
N ALA A 567 5.73 -35.47 -0.70
CA ALA A 567 7.06 -35.88 -0.27
C ALA A 567 8.08 -34.73 -0.39
N ASN A 568 8.00 -33.92 -1.44
CA ASN A 568 8.84 -32.75 -1.61
C ASN A 568 8.63 -31.71 -0.50
N LEU A 569 7.38 -31.40 -0.13
CA LEU A 569 7.07 -30.49 0.98
C LEU A 569 7.55 -31.05 2.32
N LEU A 570 7.31 -32.35 2.56
CA LEU A 570 7.73 -33.03 3.78
C LEU A 570 9.25 -33.10 3.91
N SER A 571 10.00 -33.15 2.80
CA SER A 571 11.47 -33.21 2.83
C SER A 571 12.12 -32.06 3.58
N ALA A 572 11.40 -30.93 3.76
CA ALA A 572 11.81 -29.79 4.57
C ALA A 572 13.25 -29.36 4.28
N LYS A 573 13.63 -29.29 3.00
CA LYS A 573 15.00 -28.97 2.58
C LYS A 573 15.29 -27.48 2.69
N SER A 574 16.53 -27.18 3.09
CA SER A 574 17.12 -25.84 2.97
C SER A 574 17.57 -25.54 1.54
N LYS A 575 18.00 -24.30 1.27
CA LYS A 575 18.67 -23.94 0.00
C LYS A 575 19.92 -24.77 -0.32
N ASN A 576 20.57 -25.35 0.69
CA ASN A 576 21.78 -26.16 0.56
C ASN A 576 21.47 -27.66 0.63
N ASP A 577 20.23 -28.07 0.35
CA ASP A 577 19.74 -29.44 0.44
C ASP A 577 19.83 -30.12 1.82
N ALA A 578 20.20 -29.38 2.88
CA ALA A 578 20.16 -29.90 4.24
C ALA A 578 18.72 -30.17 4.70
N SER A 579 18.48 -31.35 5.27
CA SER A 579 17.18 -31.78 5.81
C SER A 579 16.85 -31.06 7.13
N GLY A 580 15.58 -30.66 7.28
CA GLY A 580 15.04 -30.11 8.53
C GLY A 580 15.13 -31.10 9.70
N LEU A 581 14.92 -32.39 9.43
CA LEU A 581 15.02 -33.47 10.41
C LEU A 581 16.45 -33.59 10.98
N ASP A 582 17.46 -33.59 10.11
CA ASP A 582 18.86 -33.66 10.54
C ASP A 582 19.25 -32.45 11.37
N ARG A 583 18.73 -31.28 11.02
CA ARG A 583 18.97 -30.06 11.78
C ARG A 583 18.32 -30.11 13.16
N ALA A 584 17.06 -30.56 13.25
CA ALA A 584 16.36 -30.75 14.52
C ALA A 584 17.09 -31.75 15.44
N ARG A 585 17.57 -32.87 14.89
CA ARG A 585 18.40 -33.85 15.62
C ARG A 585 19.69 -33.23 16.15
N LYS A 586 20.44 -32.52 15.30
CA LYS A 586 21.70 -31.85 15.69
C LYS A 586 21.50 -30.80 16.78
N ASN A 587 20.37 -30.11 16.77
CA ASN A 587 20.03 -29.11 17.76
C ASN A 587 19.37 -29.69 19.03
N GLY A 588 19.13 -31.02 19.08
CA GLY A 588 18.53 -31.68 20.24
C GLY A 588 17.02 -31.44 20.42
N HIS A 589 16.30 -31.05 19.36
CA HIS A 589 14.85 -30.80 19.41
C HIS A 589 14.06 -32.11 19.30
N VAL A 590 14.08 -32.91 20.36
CA VAL A 590 13.48 -34.27 20.40
C VAL A 590 11.98 -34.23 20.07
N ASP A 591 11.23 -33.27 20.61
CA ASP A 591 9.78 -33.17 20.36
C ASP A 591 9.48 -32.92 18.88
N VAL A 592 10.20 -32.01 18.23
CA VAL A 592 10.08 -31.75 16.78
C VAL A 592 10.38 -33.01 15.97
N VAL A 593 11.45 -33.74 16.30
CA VAL A 593 11.84 -34.98 15.61
C VAL A 593 10.72 -36.01 15.70
N ASN A 594 10.17 -36.21 16.90
CA ASN A 594 9.08 -37.16 17.15
C ASN A 594 7.80 -36.75 16.41
N THR A 595 7.40 -35.47 16.50
CA THR A 595 6.23 -34.92 15.81
C THR A 595 6.35 -35.12 14.29
N TYR A 596 7.51 -34.79 13.72
CA TYR A 596 7.74 -34.90 12.28
C TYR A 596 7.68 -36.37 11.82
N LEU A 597 8.37 -37.27 12.50
CA LEU A 597 8.42 -38.68 12.09
C LEU A 597 7.07 -39.38 12.30
N GLN A 598 6.32 -39.01 13.33
CA GLN A 598 4.95 -39.47 13.50
C GLN A 598 4.05 -39.03 12.34
N ALA A 599 4.19 -37.78 11.87
CA ALA A 599 3.43 -37.28 10.73
C ALA A 599 3.80 -38.00 9.42
N VAL A 600 5.09 -38.28 9.18
CA VAL A 600 5.54 -39.07 8.03
C VAL A 600 4.96 -40.49 8.08
N MET A 601 4.99 -41.14 9.25
CA MET A 601 4.38 -42.46 9.44
C MET A 601 2.87 -42.44 9.19
N ASN A 602 2.15 -41.42 9.68
CA ASN A 602 0.72 -41.27 9.40
C ASN A 602 0.46 -41.12 7.90
N ALA A 603 1.25 -40.30 7.20
CA ALA A 603 1.16 -40.13 5.75
C ALA A 603 1.31 -41.47 5.01
N TYR A 604 2.23 -42.32 5.48
CA TYR A 604 2.45 -43.65 4.92
C TYR A 604 1.24 -44.57 5.15
N TRP A 605 0.71 -44.64 6.37
CA TRP A 605 -0.45 -45.47 6.70
C TRP A 605 -1.74 -45.06 5.99
N ASP A 606 -1.86 -43.76 5.73
CA ASP A 606 -2.95 -43.17 4.94
C ASP A 606 -2.73 -43.31 3.43
N LYS A 607 -1.65 -44.01 3.01
CA LYS A 607 -1.28 -44.29 1.61
C LYS A 607 -1.04 -43.01 0.79
N LEU A 608 -0.60 -41.94 1.45
CA LEU A 608 -0.30 -40.67 0.80
C LEU A 608 1.11 -40.64 0.21
N ILE A 609 2.03 -41.44 0.76
CA ILE A 609 3.41 -41.59 0.31
C ILE A 609 3.80 -43.07 0.18
N SER A 610 4.81 -43.36 -0.64
CA SER A 610 5.33 -44.72 -0.81
C SER A 610 6.26 -45.15 0.35
N PRO A 611 6.54 -46.47 0.49
CA PRO A 611 7.53 -46.95 1.45
C PRO A 611 8.91 -46.32 1.23
N GLU A 612 9.34 -46.16 -0.02
CA GLU A 612 10.64 -45.58 -0.38
C GLU A 612 10.70 -44.11 0.04
N GLN A 613 9.64 -43.35 -0.22
CA GLN A 613 9.50 -41.95 0.21
C GLN A 613 9.50 -41.84 1.75
N CYS A 614 8.86 -42.77 2.46
CA CYS A 614 8.84 -42.82 3.92
C CYS A 614 10.27 -42.95 4.50
N VAL A 615 11.09 -43.84 3.91
CA VAL A 615 12.50 -43.99 4.30
C VAL A 615 13.34 -42.79 3.85
N GLU A 616 13.07 -42.18 2.70
CA GLU A 616 13.73 -40.93 2.27
C GLU A 616 13.51 -39.77 3.23
N LEU A 617 12.34 -39.71 3.86
CA LEU A 617 11.99 -38.70 4.85
C LEU A 617 12.55 -38.99 6.25
N GLY A 618 13.33 -40.07 6.41
CA GLY A 618 14.12 -40.32 7.62
C GLY A 618 13.52 -41.31 8.63
N VAL A 619 12.51 -42.09 8.23
CA VAL A 619 12.08 -43.27 8.97
C VAL A 619 13.12 -44.37 8.79
N ASP A 620 13.79 -44.74 9.88
CA ASP A 620 14.87 -45.72 9.92
C ASP A 620 14.56 -46.87 10.90
N ALA A 621 15.50 -47.83 10.99
CA ALA A 621 15.38 -48.98 11.88
C ALA A 621 15.18 -48.60 13.36
N ALA A 622 15.79 -47.50 13.83
CA ALA A 622 15.66 -47.06 15.21
C ALA A 622 14.27 -46.50 15.51
N HIS A 623 13.64 -45.80 14.56
CA HIS A 623 12.26 -45.33 14.70
C HIS A 623 11.27 -46.48 14.68
N LEU A 624 11.46 -47.47 13.79
CA LEU A 624 10.63 -48.68 13.78
C LEU A 624 10.70 -49.45 15.11
N ALA A 625 11.84 -49.40 15.81
CA ALA A 625 12.01 -50.01 17.13
C ALA A 625 11.26 -49.30 18.26
N GLN A 626 10.86 -48.05 18.06
CA GLN A 626 10.07 -47.30 19.05
C GLN A 626 8.57 -47.59 18.93
N VAL A 627 8.11 -48.17 17.81
CA VAL A 627 6.71 -48.56 17.63
C VAL A 627 6.38 -49.69 18.58
N SER A 628 5.36 -49.51 19.42
CA SER A 628 5.03 -50.53 20.42
C SER A 628 4.55 -51.80 19.74
N LYS A 629 4.85 -52.95 20.36
CA LYS A 629 4.42 -54.26 19.86
C LYS A 629 2.91 -54.31 19.58
N ARG A 630 2.09 -53.70 20.44
CA ARG A 630 0.63 -53.65 20.30
C ARG A 630 0.20 -52.82 19.10
N GLU A 631 0.85 -51.69 18.85
CA GLU A 631 0.57 -50.85 17.67
C GLU A 631 0.96 -51.58 16.39
N LEU A 632 2.13 -52.21 16.38
CA LEU A 632 2.59 -53.00 15.24
C LEU A 632 1.67 -54.19 14.94
N GLU A 633 1.26 -54.95 15.95
CA GLU A 633 0.29 -56.05 15.78
C GLU A 633 -1.04 -55.54 15.20
N THR A 634 -1.48 -54.35 15.65
CA THR A 634 -2.69 -53.71 15.12
C THR A 634 -2.52 -53.29 13.66
N LEU A 635 -1.37 -52.73 13.30
CA LEU A 635 -1.03 -52.32 11.93
C LEU A 635 -0.90 -53.52 11.00
N GLN A 636 -0.21 -54.58 11.43
CA GLN A 636 -0.08 -55.83 10.69
C GLN A 636 -1.42 -56.51 10.45
N ALA A 637 -2.32 -56.49 11.44
CA ALA A 637 -3.67 -57.03 11.29
C ALA A 637 -4.52 -56.22 10.29
N LYS A 638 -4.34 -54.89 10.23
CA LYS A 638 -5.12 -54.02 9.35
C LYS A 638 -4.54 -53.88 7.94
N GLN A 639 -3.21 -53.84 7.83
CA GLN A 639 -2.47 -53.48 6.62
C GLN A 639 -1.14 -54.27 6.53
N PRO A 640 -1.19 -55.61 6.35
CA PRO A 640 0.00 -56.47 6.36
C PRO A 640 0.96 -56.15 5.22
N GLU A 641 0.45 -55.84 4.02
CA GLU A 641 1.26 -55.54 2.83
C GLU A 641 2.09 -54.27 3.01
N LEU A 642 1.51 -53.21 3.59
CA LEU A 642 2.23 -51.97 3.86
C LEU A 642 3.30 -52.19 4.94
N THR A 643 2.95 -52.87 6.03
CA THR A 643 3.94 -53.16 7.08
C THR A 643 5.15 -53.93 6.53
N ALA A 644 4.91 -54.94 5.68
CA ALA A 644 5.97 -55.70 5.01
C ALA A 644 6.79 -54.85 4.02
N ALA A 645 6.13 -53.99 3.25
CA ALA A 645 6.79 -53.11 2.28
C ALA A 645 7.70 -52.07 2.96
N LEU A 646 7.25 -51.45 4.06
CA LEU A 646 8.08 -50.51 4.83
C LEU A 646 9.28 -51.21 5.48
N GLY A 647 9.06 -52.39 6.08
CA GLY A 647 10.15 -53.18 6.66
C GLY A 647 11.22 -53.54 5.62
N ARG A 648 10.80 -53.91 4.40
CA ARG A 648 11.71 -54.19 3.28
C ARG A 648 12.44 -52.93 2.80
N ALA A 649 11.75 -51.79 2.68
CA ALA A 649 12.37 -50.54 2.24
C ALA A 649 13.46 -50.05 3.22
N VAL A 650 13.20 -50.14 4.54
CA VAL A 650 14.22 -49.84 5.56
C VAL A 650 15.40 -50.81 5.45
N LEU A 651 15.11 -52.10 5.27
CA LEU A 651 16.14 -53.12 5.13
C LEU A 651 17.09 -52.88 3.95
N GLU A 652 16.54 -52.50 2.80
CA GLU A 652 17.30 -52.29 1.57
C GLU A 652 18.24 -51.08 1.66
N ARG A 653 17.93 -50.11 2.52
CA ARG A 653 18.67 -48.84 2.61
C ARG A 653 19.62 -48.76 3.80
N GLU A 654 19.29 -49.40 4.92
CA GLU A 654 20.04 -49.26 6.16
C GLU A 654 21.39 -49.98 6.14
N SER A 655 22.36 -49.41 6.87
CA SER A 655 23.68 -50.03 7.07
C SER A 655 23.56 -51.27 7.97
N ALA A 656 24.54 -52.19 7.86
CA ALA A 656 24.59 -53.38 8.71
C ALA A 656 24.58 -53.03 10.22
N GLU A 657 25.23 -51.93 10.60
CA GLU A 657 25.30 -51.46 11.99
C GLU A 657 23.93 -50.96 12.49
N ALA A 658 23.21 -50.19 11.67
CA ALA A 658 21.87 -49.71 12.02
C ALA A 658 20.85 -50.85 12.13
N LEU A 659 21.00 -51.89 11.28
CA LEU A 659 20.14 -53.07 11.30
C LEU A 659 20.26 -53.91 12.58
N MET A 660 21.31 -53.73 13.38
CA MET A 660 21.45 -54.43 14.67
C MET A 660 20.32 -54.08 15.66
N ASN A 661 19.63 -52.94 15.46
CA ASN A 661 18.48 -52.52 16.24
C ASN A 661 17.15 -52.68 15.48
N PHE A 662 17.16 -53.23 14.27
CA PHE A 662 15.95 -53.44 13.48
C PHE A 662 15.03 -54.44 14.20
N PRO A 663 13.74 -54.18 14.40
CA PRO A 663 12.88 -55.12 15.12
C PRO A 663 12.41 -56.21 14.18
N LEU A 664 12.62 -57.47 14.55
CA LEU A 664 12.25 -58.64 13.73
C LEU A 664 10.77 -58.66 13.36
N GLN A 665 9.90 -58.02 14.14
CA GLN A 665 8.48 -57.99 13.87
C GLN A 665 8.17 -57.25 12.55
N TRP A 666 9.04 -56.35 12.07
CA TRP A 666 8.90 -55.66 10.79
C TRP A 666 9.43 -56.45 9.60
N LEU A 667 10.14 -57.57 9.83
CA LEU A 667 10.78 -58.35 8.78
C LEU A 667 9.81 -59.39 8.19
N PRO A 668 9.31 -59.23 6.96
CA PRO A 668 8.48 -60.29 6.40
C PRO A 668 9.34 -61.54 6.10
N PRO A 669 8.82 -62.78 6.26
CA PRO A 669 9.62 -64.00 6.15
C PRO A 669 10.44 -64.11 4.86
N GLU A 670 9.90 -63.66 3.73
CA GLU A 670 10.58 -63.68 2.43
C GLU A 670 11.79 -62.72 2.35
N SER A 671 11.89 -61.75 3.26
CA SER A 671 13.03 -60.82 3.34
C SER A 671 14.11 -61.28 4.33
N CYS A 672 13.92 -62.39 5.04
CA CYS A 672 14.94 -63.01 5.90
C CYS A 672 16.27 -63.29 5.19
N PRO A 673 16.31 -63.79 3.94
CA PRO A 673 17.57 -63.99 3.23
C PRO A 673 18.33 -62.69 2.97
N LEU A 674 17.61 -61.62 2.59
CA LEU A 674 18.19 -60.30 2.38
C LEU A 674 18.72 -59.72 3.69
N PHE A 675 17.97 -59.85 4.79
CA PHE A 675 18.43 -59.40 6.10
C PHE A 675 19.71 -60.09 6.53
N LEU A 676 19.76 -61.42 6.40
CA LEU A 676 20.93 -62.20 6.76
C LEU A 676 22.15 -61.86 5.88
N SER A 677 21.96 -61.55 4.60
CA SER A 677 23.07 -61.21 3.71
C SER A 677 23.72 -59.85 4.03
N ARG A 678 23.00 -58.95 4.73
CA ARG A 678 23.50 -57.63 5.16
C ARG A 678 24.37 -57.69 6.42
N LEU A 679 24.33 -58.79 7.17
CA LEU A 679 25.10 -58.96 8.41
C LEU A 679 26.30 -59.89 8.19
N ASN A 680 27.43 -59.59 8.85
CA ASN A 680 28.50 -60.58 8.99
C ASN A 680 28.12 -61.64 10.05
N ASP A 681 28.89 -62.72 10.15
CA ASP A 681 28.54 -63.85 11.02
C ASP A 681 28.48 -63.48 12.51
N GLU A 682 29.35 -62.58 12.97
CA GLU A 682 29.37 -62.10 14.35
C GLU A 682 28.16 -61.20 14.66
N GLN A 683 27.84 -60.28 13.75
CA GLN A 683 26.67 -59.40 13.81
C GLN A 683 25.38 -60.23 13.81
N ALA A 684 25.26 -61.20 12.90
CA ALA A 684 24.10 -62.08 12.83
C ALA A 684 23.94 -62.85 14.15
N LYS A 685 25.03 -63.42 14.69
CA LYS A 685 24.99 -64.14 15.96
C LYS A 685 24.54 -63.23 17.11
N GLY A 686 25.15 -62.06 17.27
CA GLY A 686 24.81 -61.11 18.35
C GLY A 686 23.37 -60.57 18.23
N TYR A 687 22.92 -60.32 17.00
CA TYR A 687 21.56 -59.88 16.73
C TYR A 687 20.53 -60.96 17.14
N PHE A 688 20.71 -62.20 16.69
CA PHE A 688 19.77 -63.27 17.01
C PHE A 688 19.81 -63.68 18.47
N GLU A 689 20.94 -63.55 19.16
CA GLU A 689 21.00 -63.70 20.63
C GLU A 689 20.09 -62.69 21.35
N THR A 690 20.00 -61.47 20.82
CA THR A 690 19.17 -60.39 21.38
C THR A 690 17.68 -60.58 21.05
N TRP A 691 17.34 -60.92 19.80
CA TRP A 691 15.97 -60.91 19.28
C TRP A 691 15.31 -62.29 19.18
N ARG A 692 15.93 -63.35 19.73
CA ARG A 692 15.48 -64.74 19.59
C ARG A 692 14.01 -64.96 19.95
N SER A 693 13.54 -64.31 21.01
CA SER A 693 12.17 -64.44 21.52
C SER A 693 11.11 -63.87 20.57
N ASP A 694 11.51 -63.02 19.63
CA ASP A 694 10.62 -62.32 18.71
C ASP A 694 10.50 -62.99 17.33
N LEU A 695 11.25 -64.08 17.11
CA LEU A 695 11.16 -64.86 15.87
C LEU A 695 9.82 -65.61 15.78
N THR A 696 9.08 -65.34 14.70
CA THR A 696 7.97 -66.21 14.30
C THR A 696 8.48 -67.54 13.75
N VAL A 697 7.61 -68.57 13.75
CA VAL A 697 7.95 -69.88 13.16
C VAL A 697 8.32 -69.76 11.68
N ALA A 698 7.62 -68.89 10.93
CA ALA A 698 7.88 -68.65 9.52
C ALA A 698 9.25 -68.01 9.28
N GLN A 699 9.59 -66.96 10.03
CA GLN A 699 10.92 -66.33 9.96
C GLN A 699 12.02 -67.30 10.36
N ASN A 700 11.81 -68.12 11.40
CA ASN A 700 12.79 -69.13 11.82
C ASN A 700 13.08 -70.14 10.69
N VAL A 701 12.05 -70.57 9.95
CA VAL A 701 12.21 -71.46 8.79
C VAL A 701 12.97 -70.77 7.65
N GLU A 702 12.62 -69.53 7.32
CA GLU A 702 13.29 -68.80 6.24
C GLU A 702 14.75 -68.44 6.57
N PHE A 703 15.06 -68.08 7.82
CA PHE A 703 16.45 -67.91 8.25
C PHE A 703 17.25 -69.21 8.19
N MET A 704 16.68 -70.36 8.58
CA MET A 704 17.36 -71.67 8.41
C MET A 704 17.67 -71.96 6.94
N LYS A 705 16.72 -71.68 6.03
CA LYS A 705 16.94 -71.81 4.59
C LYS A 705 18.04 -70.86 4.11
N ALA A 706 18.01 -69.60 4.55
CA ALA A 706 19.00 -68.59 4.17
C ALA A 706 20.42 -68.93 4.65
N VAL A 707 20.58 -69.39 5.91
CA VAL A 707 21.88 -69.82 6.47
C VAL A 707 22.51 -70.92 5.61
N ARG A 708 21.71 -71.92 5.21
CA ARG A 708 22.17 -73.01 4.35
C ARG A 708 22.51 -72.51 2.94
N ALA A 709 21.63 -71.71 2.34
CA ALA A 709 21.80 -71.20 0.99
C ALA A 709 23.00 -70.25 0.85
N GLN A 710 23.33 -69.49 1.90
CA GLN A 710 24.44 -68.54 1.93
C GLN A 710 25.75 -69.15 2.47
N HIS A 711 25.81 -70.47 2.69
CA HIS A 711 26.98 -71.19 3.23
C HIS A 711 27.54 -70.59 4.54
N ARG A 712 26.65 -70.10 5.40
CA ARG A 712 27.01 -69.52 6.71
C ARG A 712 27.46 -70.63 7.68
N PRO A 713 28.30 -70.32 8.69
CA PRO A 713 28.89 -71.34 9.54
C PRO A 713 27.84 -72.16 10.33
N PRO A 714 28.10 -73.46 10.59
CA PRO A 714 27.10 -74.38 11.17
C PRO A 714 26.55 -73.96 12.54
N ASN A 715 27.32 -73.20 13.31
CA ASN A 715 26.93 -72.67 14.61
C ASN A 715 25.73 -71.69 14.53
N LEU A 716 25.58 -70.94 13.43
CA LEU A 716 24.37 -70.14 13.18
C LEU A 716 23.16 -71.02 12.87
N LEU A 717 23.35 -72.15 12.18
CA LEU A 717 22.27 -73.09 11.90
C LEU A 717 21.76 -73.77 13.18
N GLU A 718 22.68 -74.16 14.08
CA GLU A 718 22.33 -74.72 15.40
C GLU A 718 21.50 -73.76 16.26
N PHE A 719 21.67 -72.45 16.07
CA PHE A 719 20.91 -71.42 16.78
C PHE A 719 19.40 -71.52 16.49
N PHE A 720 19.03 -71.63 15.21
CA PHE A 720 17.64 -71.68 14.73
C PHE A 720 16.99 -73.06 14.91
N VAL A 721 17.77 -74.15 14.88
CA VAL A 721 17.29 -75.53 15.15
C VAL A 721 16.73 -75.67 16.57
N LYS A 722 17.29 -74.93 17.54
CA LYS A 722 16.80 -74.92 18.93
C LYS A 722 15.46 -74.19 19.12
N GLY A 723 14.94 -73.50 18.09
CA GLY A 723 13.62 -72.85 18.06
C GLY A 723 13.46 -71.63 19.00
N PRO A 724 12.39 -70.84 18.84
CA PRO A 724 12.03 -69.78 19.80
C PRO A 724 11.58 -70.41 21.14
N PRO A 725 11.83 -69.76 22.29
CA PRO A 725 11.43 -70.28 23.59
C PRO A 725 9.91 -70.47 23.66
N GLY A 726 9.44 -71.71 23.83
CA GLY A 726 8.02 -72.07 23.91
C GLY A 726 7.40 -72.64 22.62
N GLY A 727 8.11 -72.60 21.49
CA GLY A 727 7.66 -73.20 20.23
C GLY A 727 8.38 -74.53 19.96
N PHE A 728 7.77 -75.67 20.34
CA PHE A 728 8.23 -76.97 19.85
C PHE A 728 8.02 -77.04 18.34
N VAL A 729 9.07 -76.80 17.55
CA VAL A 729 9.13 -77.32 16.18
C VAL A 729 9.17 -78.84 16.33
N ARG A 730 8.02 -79.51 16.11
CA ARG A 730 7.94 -80.98 16.13
C ARG A 730 9.10 -81.54 15.31
N LYS A 731 9.83 -82.49 15.89
CA LYS A 731 10.95 -83.27 15.30
C LYS A 731 10.70 -83.90 13.91
N GLY A 732 9.56 -83.66 13.26
CA GLY A 732 9.17 -84.25 11.97
C GLY A 732 9.72 -83.56 10.71
N VAL A 733 10.22 -82.32 10.78
CA VAL A 733 10.72 -81.62 9.57
C VAL A 733 12.19 -81.92 9.27
N VAL A 734 12.99 -82.30 10.27
CA VAL A 734 14.40 -82.70 10.07
C VAL A 734 14.51 -84.08 9.41
N ALA A 735 13.44 -84.89 9.39
CA ALA A 735 13.45 -86.23 8.80
C ALA A 735 13.25 -86.26 7.27
N ARG A 736 12.71 -85.21 6.63
CA ARG A 736 12.44 -85.20 5.17
C ARG A 736 13.49 -84.52 4.30
N GLN A 737 14.58 -84.01 4.90
CA GLN A 737 15.67 -83.36 4.15
C GLN A 737 16.96 -84.20 4.08
N ARG A 738 16.95 -85.43 4.62
CA ARG A 738 18.00 -86.44 4.40
C ARG A 738 17.73 -87.35 3.19
N GLU A 739 16.67 -87.09 2.41
CA GLU A 739 16.33 -87.87 1.20
C GLU A 739 16.52 -87.09 -0.12
N VAL A 740 17.15 -85.91 -0.08
CA VAL A 740 17.67 -85.23 -1.28
C VAL A 740 19.05 -84.65 -0.94
N GLU A 741 20.03 -85.56 -0.80
CA GLU A 741 21.47 -85.30 -1.01
C GLU A 741 21.90 -86.03 -2.27
#